data_AF-A0A1F8A111-F1
#
_entry.id   AF-A0A1F8A111-F1
#
_cell.length_a   1.000
_cell.length_b   1.000
_cell.length_c   1.000
_cell.angle_alpha   90.00
_cell.angle_beta   90.00
_cell.angle_gamma   90.00
#
_symmetry.space_group_name_H-M   'P 1'
#
loop_
_entity.id
_entity.type
_entity.pdbx_description
1 polymer ?
#
loop_
_entity_poly.entity_id
_entity_poly.type
_entity_poly.pdbx_seq_one_letter_code
_entity_poly.pdbx_strand_id
1 'polypeptide(L)'
;MSRILGQCLGLMAGQRWKFLKGIAAPPFMHPTAVRSIGRIQEHVRAHFHDLEHNGNLRDGRIHPVQDLKMLPFFIVAEANYGSLTADMKSELDALAPARENLMKFVLFGGLARFNISRFFPTEANRQLQRFRSQWRAFNRAAYERAREKHPSAMVVQMYDAVHKGTLTEEQVAQTMDETLYANLDVTTGGLSWNLVFLAANPACQARLHEEISALTTAEEEGYISRNGTFLAACVLESSRLRPALPFTIPQSAPTERVVDGYRIPAGTNYVVDTWGLNVRDEFWAPDNNTYRPERFLNSSNTDLRYHFWRFGFGPRQCIGRYTADVVIRAILLHLVKHYELQMLEGGNWTQDPECWITHPDLQARAAEHHHYDVQRFPLEPVRYTYPEASAALSVTHRIMERSCTQCHQRKVRCSKTLPCSACVRLGAACRYPTTDANAHRPRRVQKITITDRIAQLERSLAVLTNSTGASQGPDNPNVRVTSAALLPEPPHSPNRRQELLVPDGASTRYINETFLSQILDKEKALYKVIGTPRETDEINGGLRPEGILASSRHPANWGNELDLSRWQSAQLWQIYRNNVDPVVKILHLPTVEPLVYSTMNGEGSDDCRALLFAIYFAAVTSLAEVDAANLLGRDRRSSLLDFQARFEKVMVDAAFLDAPSMLSLQALAIYIVRLPFPITGRPN
;
A
#
# COMPACT_ATOMS: atom_id res chain seq x y z
N MET A 1 -2.45 -5.69 -10.23
CA MET A 1 -1.12 -6.00 -9.67
C MET A 1 -0.49 -7.29 -10.22
N SER A 2 -1.13 -8.46 -10.08
CA SER A 2 -0.54 -9.77 -10.46
C SER A 2 -0.07 -9.86 -11.92
N ARG A 3 -0.75 -9.17 -12.85
CA ARG A 3 -0.35 -9.12 -14.27
C ARG A 3 0.68 -8.02 -14.59
N ILE A 4 0.92 -7.06 -13.71
CA ILE A 4 1.93 -6.03 -13.98
C ILE A 4 3.26 -6.45 -13.34
N LEU A 5 3.22 -6.90 -12.09
CA LEU A 5 4.42 -7.19 -11.29
C LEU A 5 4.42 -8.58 -10.62
N GLY A 6 3.42 -9.43 -10.85
CA GLY A 6 3.24 -10.68 -10.07
C GLY A 6 4.39 -11.71 -10.16
N GLN A 7 5.32 -11.56 -11.08
CA GLN A 7 6.54 -12.36 -11.24
C GLN A 7 7.82 -11.51 -11.18
N CYS A 8 7.75 -10.28 -10.63
CA CYS A 8 8.93 -9.47 -10.37
C CYS A 8 9.69 -9.94 -9.12
N LEU A 9 10.93 -9.47 -8.97
CA LEU A 9 11.80 -9.82 -7.84
C LEU A 9 11.16 -9.55 -6.48
N GLY A 10 10.51 -8.39 -6.30
CA GLY A 10 9.90 -8.01 -5.03
C GLY A 10 8.61 -8.75 -4.70
N LEU A 11 7.95 -9.45 -5.64
CA LEU A 11 6.75 -10.24 -5.35
C LEU A 11 6.98 -11.75 -5.35
N MET A 12 8.18 -12.21 -5.70
CA MET A 12 8.57 -13.61 -5.61
C MET A 12 9.11 -13.99 -4.22
N ALA A 13 9.00 -15.28 -3.87
CA ALA A 13 9.48 -15.86 -2.62
C ALA A 13 10.30 -17.15 -2.84
N GLY A 14 10.97 -17.61 -1.79
CA GLY A 14 11.67 -18.89 -1.78
C GLY A 14 12.93 -18.93 -2.64
N GLN A 15 13.24 -20.10 -3.23
CA GLN A 15 14.46 -20.31 -4.02
C GLN A 15 14.47 -19.48 -5.30
N ARG A 16 13.31 -19.32 -5.95
CA ARG A 16 13.22 -18.50 -7.17
C ARG A 16 13.55 -17.03 -6.90
N TRP A 17 13.12 -16.50 -5.76
CA TRP A 17 13.53 -15.16 -5.32
C TRP A 17 15.04 -15.06 -5.07
N LYS A 18 15.64 -16.03 -4.38
CA LYS A 18 17.09 -16.04 -4.13
C LYS A 18 17.89 -16.03 -5.43
N PHE A 19 17.46 -16.83 -6.39
CA PHE A 19 18.08 -16.91 -7.71
C PHE A 19 17.98 -15.59 -8.48
N LEU A 20 16.76 -15.04 -8.62
CA LEU A 20 16.53 -13.78 -9.31
C LEU A 20 17.26 -12.61 -8.63
N LYS A 21 17.31 -12.61 -7.28
CA LYS A 21 18.08 -11.64 -6.50
C LYS A 21 19.59 -11.74 -6.80
N GLY A 22 20.11 -12.95 -6.97
CA GLY A 22 21.52 -13.17 -7.32
C GLY A 22 21.91 -12.53 -8.65
N ILE A 23 20.98 -12.47 -9.60
CA ILE A 23 21.18 -11.83 -10.91
C ILE A 23 20.98 -10.31 -10.83
N ALA A 24 19.95 -9.85 -10.12
CA ALA A 24 19.53 -8.45 -10.12
C ALA A 24 20.23 -7.55 -9.10
N ALA A 25 20.78 -8.10 -8.02
CA ALA A 25 21.42 -7.31 -6.95
C ALA A 25 22.80 -6.68 -7.26
N PRO A 26 23.69 -7.27 -8.10
CA PRO A 26 25.07 -6.78 -8.27
C PRO A 26 25.22 -5.29 -8.63
N PRO A 27 24.38 -4.67 -9.50
CA PRO A 27 24.45 -3.23 -9.78
C PRO A 27 24.19 -2.35 -8.55
N PHE A 28 23.46 -2.86 -7.57
CA PHE A 28 22.99 -2.12 -6.39
C PHE A 28 23.76 -2.45 -5.11
N MET A 29 24.79 -3.28 -5.19
CA MET A 29 25.65 -3.58 -4.05
C MET A 29 26.49 -2.36 -3.65
N HIS A 30 26.82 -2.27 -2.35
CA HIS A 30 27.56 -1.13 -1.79
C HIS A 30 28.83 -0.75 -2.59
N PRO A 31 29.75 -1.67 -2.95
CA PRO A 31 30.94 -1.29 -3.72
C PRO A 31 30.62 -0.73 -5.10
N THR A 32 29.56 -1.24 -5.75
CA THR A 32 29.12 -0.77 -7.07
C THR A 32 28.48 0.62 -6.97
N ALA A 33 27.62 0.84 -5.97
CA ALA A 33 27.00 2.13 -5.71
C ALA A 33 28.05 3.22 -5.43
N VAL A 34 29.06 2.92 -4.60
CA VAL A 34 30.15 3.87 -4.31
C VAL A 34 30.98 4.18 -5.56
N ARG A 35 31.31 3.17 -6.40
CA ARG A 35 32.02 3.42 -7.66
C ARG A 35 31.22 4.23 -8.68
N SER A 36 29.89 4.27 -8.55
CA SER A 36 29.04 5.06 -9.45
C SER A 36 28.92 6.54 -9.08
N ILE A 37 29.45 6.99 -7.93
CA ILE A 37 29.24 8.37 -7.44
C ILE A 37 29.68 9.43 -8.45
N GLY A 38 30.90 9.35 -9.00
CA GLY A 38 31.39 10.36 -9.96
C GLY A 38 30.49 10.50 -11.19
N ARG A 39 30.07 9.36 -11.76
CA ARG A 39 29.11 9.33 -12.88
C ARG A 39 27.74 9.90 -12.49
N ILE A 40 27.26 9.57 -11.29
CA ILE A 40 26.01 10.14 -10.75
C ILE A 40 26.11 11.67 -10.64
N GLN A 41 27.24 12.20 -10.16
CA GLN A 41 27.45 13.65 -10.09
C GLN A 41 27.48 14.31 -11.46
N GLU A 42 27.99 13.65 -12.51
CA GLU A 42 27.88 14.12 -13.89
C GLU A 42 26.42 14.24 -14.34
N HIS A 43 25.60 13.22 -14.07
CA HIS A 43 24.16 13.28 -14.37
C HIS A 43 23.45 14.39 -13.60
N VAL A 44 23.78 14.56 -12.32
CA VAL A 44 23.23 15.65 -11.49
C VAL A 44 23.59 17.00 -12.11
N ARG A 45 24.87 17.26 -12.39
CA ARG A 45 25.32 18.53 -12.99
C ARG A 45 24.64 18.81 -14.33
N ALA A 46 24.56 17.80 -15.21
CA ALA A 46 23.91 17.95 -16.51
C ALA A 46 22.40 18.25 -16.38
N HIS A 47 21.72 17.61 -15.42
CA HIS A 47 20.30 17.82 -15.16
C HIS A 47 20.02 19.23 -14.60
N PHE A 48 20.82 19.69 -13.65
CA PHE A 48 20.68 21.04 -13.09
C PHE A 48 21.00 22.12 -14.13
N HIS A 49 22.02 21.92 -14.97
CA HIS A 49 22.28 22.79 -16.11
C HIS A 49 21.07 22.88 -17.06
N ASP A 50 20.39 21.77 -17.36
CA ASP A 50 19.17 21.79 -18.17
C ASP A 50 18.03 22.56 -17.48
N LEU A 51 17.84 22.36 -16.17
CA LEU A 51 16.83 23.08 -15.39
C LEU A 51 17.08 24.61 -15.35
N GLU A 52 18.33 25.05 -15.31
CA GLU A 52 18.70 26.48 -15.35
C GLU A 52 18.38 27.13 -16.70
N HIS A 53 18.49 26.38 -17.80
CA HIS A 53 18.33 26.93 -19.15
C HIS A 53 16.90 26.76 -19.68
N ASN A 54 16.31 25.59 -19.44
CA ASN A 54 15.05 25.14 -20.06
C ASN A 54 13.93 24.88 -19.05
N GLY A 55 14.23 24.86 -17.74
CA GLY A 55 13.29 24.49 -16.69
C GLY A 55 12.91 25.64 -15.74
N ASN A 56 12.26 25.26 -14.64
CA ASN A 56 11.76 26.20 -13.62
C ASN A 56 12.89 26.92 -12.85
N LEU A 57 14.09 26.34 -12.83
CA LEU A 57 15.22 26.88 -12.07
C LEU A 57 15.74 28.18 -12.67
N ARG A 58 15.49 28.41 -13.97
CA ARG A 58 15.67 29.70 -14.64
C ARG A 58 14.99 30.87 -13.90
N ASP A 59 13.82 30.61 -13.33
CA ASP A 59 13.04 31.60 -12.58
C ASP A 59 13.33 31.54 -11.06
N GLY A 60 14.39 30.84 -10.66
CA GLY A 60 14.75 30.60 -9.26
C GLY A 60 13.73 29.73 -8.52
N ARG A 61 13.02 28.84 -9.24
CA ARG A 61 12.00 27.95 -8.66
C ARG A 61 12.36 26.49 -8.92
N ILE A 62 12.06 25.63 -7.95
CA ILE A 62 12.22 24.19 -8.10
C ILE A 62 11.01 23.48 -7.50
N HIS A 63 10.40 22.60 -8.29
CA HIS A 63 9.37 21.67 -7.86
C HIS A 63 10.03 20.34 -7.48
N PRO A 64 10.08 19.93 -6.19
CA PRO A 64 10.84 18.77 -5.73
C PRO A 64 10.48 17.42 -6.36
N VAL A 65 9.24 17.31 -6.86
CA VAL A 65 8.74 16.14 -7.60
C VAL A 65 8.96 16.31 -9.10
N GLN A 66 8.26 17.24 -9.77
CA GLN A 66 8.26 17.38 -11.23
C GLN A 66 9.66 17.56 -11.81
N ASP A 67 10.49 18.42 -11.20
CA ASP A 67 11.81 18.76 -11.76
C ASP A 67 12.86 17.66 -11.51
N LEU A 68 12.66 16.79 -10.50
CA LEU A 68 13.67 15.80 -10.08
C LEU A 68 13.27 14.35 -10.32
N LYS A 69 12.01 14.06 -10.65
CA LYS A 69 11.46 12.69 -10.79
C LYS A 69 12.29 11.80 -11.73
N MET A 70 12.66 12.32 -12.90
CA MET A 70 13.34 11.53 -13.93
C MET A 70 14.86 11.39 -13.72
N LEU A 71 15.48 12.20 -12.88
CA LEU A 71 16.94 12.13 -12.65
C LEU A 71 17.35 10.80 -11.99
N PRO A 72 16.79 10.40 -10.82
CA PRO A 72 17.06 9.08 -10.26
C PRO A 72 16.65 7.93 -11.19
N PHE A 73 15.58 8.10 -11.97
CA PHE A 73 15.12 7.10 -12.93
C PHE A 73 16.19 6.76 -13.96
N PHE A 74 16.79 7.77 -14.61
CA PHE A 74 17.81 7.54 -15.63
C PHE A 74 19.12 6.98 -15.05
N ILE A 75 19.49 7.38 -13.82
CA ILE A 75 20.64 6.80 -13.13
C ILE A 75 20.45 5.29 -12.90
N VAL A 76 19.26 4.89 -12.44
CA VAL A 76 18.93 3.46 -12.24
C VAL A 76 18.81 2.73 -13.58
N ALA A 77 18.27 3.37 -14.61
CA ALA A 77 18.20 2.80 -15.95
C ALA A 77 19.59 2.47 -16.50
N GLU A 78 20.60 3.32 -16.27
CA GLU A 78 21.96 3.01 -16.68
C GLU A 78 22.60 1.88 -15.85
N ALA A 79 22.25 1.76 -14.57
CA ALA A 79 22.67 0.60 -13.77
C ALA A 79 22.08 -0.72 -14.32
N ASN A 80 20.88 -0.66 -14.91
CA ASN A 80 20.19 -1.80 -15.48
C ASN A 80 20.64 -2.16 -16.91
N TYR A 81 20.83 -1.16 -17.77
CA TYR A 81 21.07 -1.33 -19.21
C TYR A 81 22.49 -1.00 -19.67
N GLY A 82 23.33 -0.41 -18.81
CA GLY A 82 24.59 0.22 -19.23
C GLY A 82 24.35 1.59 -19.85
N SER A 83 25.25 2.04 -20.72
CA SER A 83 25.15 3.40 -21.29
C SER A 83 23.94 3.58 -22.22
N LEU A 84 23.08 4.54 -21.88
CA LEU A 84 21.85 4.87 -22.60
C LEU A 84 22.12 5.84 -23.76
N THR A 85 21.47 5.63 -24.91
CA THR A 85 21.42 6.63 -25.99
C THR A 85 20.33 7.67 -25.75
N ALA A 86 20.36 8.77 -26.50
CA ALA A 86 19.27 9.74 -26.53
C ALA A 86 17.92 9.07 -26.90
N ASP A 87 17.92 8.21 -27.91
CA ASP A 87 16.71 7.47 -28.33
C ASP A 87 16.17 6.56 -27.22
N MET A 88 17.05 5.86 -26.50
CA MET A 88 16.63 5.01 -25.36
C MET A 88 16.03 5.86 -24.23
N LYS A 89 16.62 7.03 -23.95
CA LYS A 89 16.08 7.94 -22.93
C LYS A 89 14.69 8.46 -23.33
N SER A 90 14.53 8.86 -24.59
CA SER A 90 13.25 9.32 -25.15
C SER A 90 12.18 8.23 -25.11
N GLU A 91 12.51 6.99 -25.50
CA GLU A 91 11.58 5.88 -25.48
C GLU A 91 11.16 5.49 -24.05
N LEU A 92 12.10 5.50 -23.10
CA LEU A 92 11.80 5.27 -21.67
C LEU A 92 10.89 6.36 -21.10
N ASP A 93 11.15 7.62 -21.42
CA ASP A 93 10.33 8.75 -20.98
C ASP A 93 8.89 8.64 -21.53
N ALA A 94 8.75 8.33 -22.82
CA ALA A 94 7.45 8.15 -23.47
C ALA A 94 6.61 7.00 -22.89
N LEU A 95 7.25 5.99 -22.28
CA LEU A 95 6.57 4.86 -21.65
C LEU A 95 6.07 5.17 -20.23
N ALA A 96 6.64 6.17 -19.55
CA ALA A 96 6.32 6.46 -18.14
C ALA A 96 4.83 6.79 -17.92
N PRO A 97 4.18 7.69 -18.70
CA PRO A 97 2.77 8.04 -18.49
C PRO A 97 1.83 6.84 -18.66
N ALA A 98 2.09 5.99 -19.66
CA ALA A 98 1.31 4.79 -19.89
C ALA A 98 1.41 3.82 -18.69
N ARG A 99 2.60 3.71 -18.09
CA ARG A 99 2.83 2.84 -16.95
C ARG A 99 2.27 3.40 -15.64
N GLU A 100 2.29 4.71 -15.45
CA GLU A 100 1.67 5.38 -14.30
C GLU A 100 0.14 5.24 -14.33
N ASN A 101 -0.47 5.43 -15.51
CA ASN A 101 -1.90 5.24 -15.67
C ASN A 101 -2.35 3.80 -15.36
N LEU A 102 -1.53 2.81 -15.73
CA LEU A 102 -1.78 1.41 -15.35
C LEU A 102 -1.80 1.19 -13.83
N MET A 103 -1.01 1.94 -13.08
CA MET A 103 -0.99 1.84 -11.61
C MET A 103 -2.26 2.44 -11.00
N LYS A 104 -2.87 3.46 -11.60
CA LYS A 104 -4.16 4.01 -11.17
C LYS A 104 -5.26 2.93 -11.13
N PHE A 105 -5.33 2.04 -12.13
CA PHE A 105 -6.27 0.91 -12.12
C PHE A 105 -5.99 -0.11 -11.00
N VAL A 106 -4.73 -0.26 -10.59
CA VAL A 106 -4.37 -1.14 -9.46
C VAL A 106 -4.81 -0.53 -8.13
N LEU A 107 -4.55 0.77 -7.96
CA LEU A 107 -4.71 1.51 -6.72
C LEU A 107 -6.16 1.93 -6.44
N PHE A 108 -6.86 2.49 -7.43
CA PHE A 108 -8.21 3.01 -7.26
C PHE A 108 -9.30 1.97 -7.60
N GLY A 109 -8.94 0.93 -8.37
CA GLY A 109 -9.72 -0.30 -8.47
C GLY A 109 -10.61 -0.43 -9.69
N GLY A 110 -11.86 -0.85 -9.48
CA GLY A 110 -12.79 -1.29 -10.53
C GLY A 110 -12.64 -2.77 -10.89
N LEU A 111 -13.21 -3.17 -12.05
CA LEU A 111 -13.18 -4.56 -12.52
C LEU A 111 -11.75 -5.13 -12.57
N ALA A 112 -10.76 -4.31 -12.90
CA ALA A 112 -9.34 -4.69 -13.04
C ALA A 112 -8.71 -5.35 -11.80
N ARG A 113 -9.30 -5.20 -10.60
CA ARG A 113 -8.84 -5.89 -9.38
C ARG A 113 -9.22 -7.38 -9.35
N PHE A 114 -10.29 -7.76 -10.02
CA PHE A 114 -10.77 -9.13 -10.03
C PHE A 114 -10.06 -9.96 -11.10
N ASN A 115 -9.72 -11.21 -10.79
CA ASN A 115 -9.06 -12.10 -11.74
C ASN A 115 -9.88 -12.34 -13.01
N ILE A 116 -11.22 -12.25 -12.93
CA ILE A 116 -12.10 -12.39 -14.09
C ILE A 116 -11.92 -11.26 -15.12
N SER A 117 -11.44 -10.08 -14.69
CA SER A 117 -11.20 -8.94 -15.58
C SER A 117 -10.33 -9.28 -16.77
N ARG A 118 -9.40 -10.24 -16.63
CA ARG A 118 -8.48 -10.68 -17.69
C ARG A 118 -9.17 -11.17 -18.97
N PHE A 119 -10.44 -11.58 -18.87
CA PHE A 119 -11.21 -12.09 -20.00
C PHE A 119 -12.03 -11.02 -20.71
N PHE A 120 -12.13 -9.81 -20.13
CA PHE A 120 -12.88 -8.70 -20.72
C PHE A 120 -11.94 -7.69 -21.41
N PRO A 121 -12.33 -7.07 -22.53
CA PRO A 121 -11.54 -6.08 -23.25
C PRO A 121 -11.61 -4.69 -22.59
N THR A 122 -11.43 -4.65 -21.26
CA THR A 122 -11.41 -3.39 -20.49
C THR A 122 -10.29 -2.47 -20.98
N GLU A 123 -10.46 -1.16 -20.76
CA GLU A 123 -9.41 -0.18 -21.06
C GLU A 123 -8.09 -0.53 -20.37
N ALA A 124 -8.15 -0.91 -19.09
CA ALA A 124 -7.00 -1.39 -18.33
C ALA A 124 -6.26 -2.56 -19.02
N ASN A 125 -6.99 -3.52 -19.60
CA ASN A 125 -6.38 -4.65 -20.30
C ASN A 125 -5.77 -4.26 -21.65
N ARG A 126 -6.42 -3.38 -22.40
CA ARG A 126 -5.90 -2.86 -23.67
C ARG A 126 -4.61 -2.07 -23.45
N GLN A 127 -4.61 -1.16 -22.48
CA GLN A 127 -3.41 -0.42 -22.09
C GLN A 127 -2.30 -1.35 -21.59
N LEU A 128 -2.64 -2.36 -20.77
CA LEU A 128 -1.67 -3.32 -20.27
C LEU A 128 -1.02 -4.11 -21.41
N GLN A 129 -1.79 -4.51 -22.42
CA GLN A 129 -1.27 -5.23 -23.57
C GLN A 129 -0.33 -4.36 -24.42
N ARG A 130 -0.73 -3.10 -24.67
CA ARG A 130 0.11 -2.12 -25.39
C ARG A 130 1.43 -1.85 -24.68
N PHE A 131 1.37 -1.53 -23.38
CA PHE A 131 2.56 -1.32 -22.57
C PHE A 131 3.46 -2.55 -22.55
N ARG A 132 2.90 -3.76 -22.33
CA ARG A 132 3.69 -5.00 -22.32
C ARG A 132 4.38 -5.28 -23.66
N SER A 133 3.75 -4.97 -24.80
CA SER A 133 4.37 -5.22 -26.10
C SER A 133 5.54 -4.26 -26.32
N GLN A 134 5.33 -2.96 -26.08
CA GLN A 134 6.37 -1.93 -26.20
C GLN A 134 7.51 -2.20 -25.22
N TRP A 135 7.19 -2.48 -23.95
CA TRP A 135 8.19 -2.72 -22.92
C TRP A 135 9.06 -3.95 -23.18
N ARG A 136 8.48 -5.03 -23.71
CA ARG A 136 9.26 -6.21 -24.12
C ARG A 136 10.12 -5.94 -25.35
N ALA A 137 9.60 -5.17 -26.31
CA ALA A 137 10.37 -4.79 -27.50
C ALA A 137 11.59 -3.94 -27.10
N PHE A 138 11.40 -2.92 -26.25
CA PHE A 138 12.47 -2.11 -25.69
C PHE A 138 13.52 -2.97 -24.97
N ASN A 139 13.10 -3.85 -24.05
CA ASN A 139 14.03 -4.69 -23.30
C ASN A 139 14.87 -5.62 -24.20
N ARG A 140 14.28 -6.19 -25.25
CA ARG A 140 15.04 -7.02 -26.22
C ARG A 140 16.03 -6.18 -27.02
N ALA A 141 15.63 -5.00 -27.50
CA ALA A 141 16.52 -4.11 -28.22
C ALA A 141 17.69 -3.62 -27.33
N ALA A 142 17.38 -3.27 -26.08
CA ALA A 142 18.38 -2.87 -25.09
C ALA A 142 19.34 -4.03 -24.76
N TYR A 143 18.84 -5.26 -24.64
CA TYR A 143 19.66 -6.46 -24.47
C TYR A 143 20.63 -6.68 -25.63
N GLU A 144 20.15 -6.69 -26.88
CA GLU A 144 21.01 -6.94 -28.05
C GLU A 144 22.14 -5.92 -28.14
N ARG A 145 21.84 -4.65 -27.84
CA ARG A 145 22.85 -3.59 -27.76
C ARG A 145 23.83 -3.78 -26.59
N ALA A 146 23.31 -4.12 -25.41
CA ALA A 146 24.11 -4.21 -24.19
C ALA A 146 25.00 -5.46 -24.17
N ARG A 147 24.62 -6.56 -24.86
CA ARG A 147 25.40 -7.80 -24.88
C ARG A 147 26.84 -7.59 -25.36
N GLU A 148 27.03 -6.71 -26.34
CA GLU A 148 28.36 -6.40 -26.88
C GLU A 148 29.11 -5.35 -26.06
N LYS A 149 28.43 -4.27 -25.64
CA LYS A 149 29.06 -3.10 -25.03
C LYS A 149 29.14 -3.15 -23.51
N HIS A 150 28.19 -3.82 -22.87
CA HIS A 150 27.98 -3.85 -21.42
C HIS A 150 27.57 -5.26 -20.95
N PRO A 151 28.45 -6.28 -21.11
CA PRO A 151 28.10 -7.68 -20.79
C PRO A 151 27.74 -7.91 -19.32
N SER A 152 28.17 -7.02 -18.43
CA SER A 152 27.85 -7.05 -16.99
C SER A 152 26.54 -6.34 -16.63
N ALA A 153 25.85 -5.69 -17.57
CA ALA A 153 24.58 -5.03 -17.30
C ALA A 153 23.50 -6.04 -16.87
N MET A 154 22.59 -5.61 -15.99
CA MET A 154 21.53 -6.47 -15.46
C MET A 154 20.69 -7.08 -16.59
N VAL A 155 20.34 -6.28 -17.60
CA VAL A 155 19.55 -6.75 -18.75
C VAL A 155 20.22 -7.94 -19.45
N VAL A 156 21.54 -7.94 -19.61
CA VAL A 156 22.29 -9.02 -20.27
C VAL A 156 22.25 -10.28 -19.41
N GLN A 157 22.58 -10.16 -18.13
CA GLN A 157 22.57 -11.29 -17.20
C GLN A 157 21.17 -11.93 -17.08
N MET A 158 20.12 -11.11 -17.14
CA MET A 158 18.73 -11.57 -17.12
C MET A 158 18.35 -12.32 -18.40
N TYR A 159 18.67 -11.79 -19.58
CA TYR A 159 18.37 -12.46 -20.85
C TYR A 159 19.24 -13.70 -21.09
N ASP A 160 20.49 -13.73 -20.62
CA ASP A 160 21.32 -14.94 -20.61
C ASP A 160 20.66 -16.06 -19.79
N ALA A 161 20.06 -15.71 -18.65
CA ALA A 161 19.30 -16.66 -17.84
C ALA A 161 18.00 -17.12 -18.52
N VAL A 162 17.38 -16.29 -19.37
CA VAL A 162 16.27 -16.68 -20.25
C VAL A 162 16.73 -17.68 -21.30
N HIS A 163 17.84 -17.42 -21.99
CA HIS A 163 18.40 -18.33 -22.99
C HIS A 163 18.81 -19.69 -22.40
N LYS A 164 19.24 -19.72 -21.14
CA LYS A 164 19.51 -20.95 -20.39
C LYS A 164 18.25 -21.67 -19.88
N GLY A 165 17.06 -21.13 -20.12
CA GLY A 165 15.79 -21.70 -19.66
C GLY A 165 15.52 -21.57 -18.15
N THR A 166 16.30 -20.74 -17.45
CA THR A 166 16.19 -20.57 -15.98
C THR A 166 15.25 -19.43 -15.57
N LEU A 167 15.07 -18.43 -16.44
CA LEU A 167 14.09 -17.35 -16.30
C LEU A 167 13.15 -17.30 -17.51
N THR A 168 11.99 -16.67 -17.34
CA THR A 168 11.09 -16.32 -18.44
C THR A 168 11.25 -14.86 -18.85
N GLU A 169 10.95 -14.52 -20.10
CA GLU A 169 10.89 -13.11 -20.54
C GLU A 169 9.88 -12.29 -19.71
N GLU A 170 8.84 -12.92 -19.17
CA GLU A 170 7.90 -12.24 -18.29
C GLU A 170 8.55 -11.83 -16.97
N GLN A 171 9.37 -12.71 -16.36
CA GLN A 171 10.13 -12.37 -15.16
C GLN A 171 11.12 -11.24 -15.42
N VAL A 172 11.80 -11.25 -16.57
CA VAL A 172 12.69 -10.16 -16.98
C VAL A 172 11.90 -8.86 -17.10
N ALA A 173 10.89 -8.80 -17.96
CA ALA A 173 10.11 -7.60 -18.19
C ALA A 173 9.51 -7.01 -16.89
N GLN A 174 8.96 -7.86 -16.02
CA GLN A 174 8.36 -7.39 -14.76
C GLN A 174 9.40 -6.96 -13.72
N THR A 175 10.57 -7.59 -13.68
CA THR A 175 11.65 -7.15 -12.78
C THR A 175 12.27 -5.84 -13.27
N MET A 176 12.46 -5.68 -14.58
CA MET A 176 12.94 -4.41 -15.15
C MET A 176 11.93 -3.28 -14.88
N ASP A 177 10.63 -3.53 -15.06
CA ASP A 177 9.54 -2.59 -14.70
C ASP A 177 9.61 -2.24 -13.21
N GLU A 178 9.74 -3.26 -12.34
CA GLU A 178 9.88 -3.04 -10.90
C GLU A 178 11.04 -2.11 -10.57
N THR A 179 12.24 -2.41 -11.09
CA THR A 179 13.43 -1.61 -10.79
C THR A 179 13.36 -0.17 -11.28
N LEU A 180 12.49 0.13 -12.25
CA LEU A 180 12.38 1.45 -12.87
C LEU A 180 11.05 2.12 -12.52
N TYR A 181 9.98 1.78 -13.24
CA TYR A 181 8.71 2.48 -13.13
C TYR A 181 8.00 2.22 -11.79
N ALA A 182 8.01 1.00 -11.26
CA ALA A 182 7.34 0.75 -9.97
C ALA A 182 8.03 1.48 -8.80
N ASN A 183 9.32 1.76 -8.93
CA ASN A 183 10.11 2.49 -7.93
C ASN A 183 10.21 3.99 -8.22
N LEU A 184 9.62 4.49 -9.31
CA LEU A 184 9.69 5.90 -9.70
C LEU A 184 9.09 6.80 -8.62
N ASP A 185 7.85 6.53 -8.22
CA ASP A 185 7.17 7.28 -7.16
C ASP A 185 7.86 7.11 -5.81
N VAL A 186 8.39 5.91 -5.52
CA VAL A 186 9.05 5.59 -4.24
C VAL A 186 10.32 6.41 -4.08
N THR A 187 11.13 6.45 -5.13
CA THR A 187 12.38 7.21 -5.14
C THR A 187 12.10 8.71 -5.08
N THR A 188 11.10 9.17 -5.82
CA THR A 188 10.68 10.58 -5.81
C THR A 188 10.17 11.01 -4.44
N GLY A 189 9.35 10.18 -3.76
CA GLY A 189 8.91 10.45 -2.39
C GLY A 189 10.08 10.47 -1.40
N GLY A 190 11.06 9.57 -1.56
CA GLY A 190 12.27 9.52 -0.73
C GLY A 190 13.23 10.70 -0.94
N LEU A 191 13.20 11.36 -2.10
CA LEU A 191 14.04 12.51 -2.45
C LEU A 191 13.35 13.84 -2.08
N SER A 192 12.12 14.03 -2.54
CA SER A 192 11.42 15.32 -2.56
C SER A 192 11.22 15.96 -1.18
N TRP A 193 10.92 15.16 -0.15
CA TRP A 193 10.77 15.68 1.23
C TRP A 193 12.06 16.26 1.82
N ASN A 194 13.24 15.83 1.34
CA ASN A 194 14.49 16.41 1.81
C ASN A 194 14.60 17.90 1.44
N LEU A 195 14.15 18.27 0.23
CA LEU A 195 14.16 19.65 -0.21
C LEU A 195 13.23 20.49 0.67
N VAL A 196 12.04 19.98 0.95
CA VAL A 196 11.06 20.65 1.82
C VAL A 196 11.61 20.85 3.22
N PHE A 197 12.20 19.82 3.83
CA PHE A 197 12.78 19.94 5.17
C PHE A 197 13.98 20.89 5.21
N LEU A 198 14.85 20.86 4.21
CA LEU A 198 16.00 21.78 4.16
C LEU A 198 15.54 23.23 3.94
N ALA A 199 14.54 23.47 3.09
CA ALA A 199 13.96 24.79 2.88
C ALA A 199 13.24 25.32 4.13
N ALA A 200 12.55 24.45 4.87
CA ALA A 200 11.85 24.80 6.10
C ALA A 200 12.78 24.93 7.33
N ASN A 201 14.04 24.50 7.23
CA ASN A 201 15.03 24.57 8.32
C ASN A 201 16.33 25.25 7.86
N PRO A 202 16.34 26.58 7.68
CA PRO A 202 17.50 27.32 7.18
C PRO A 202 18.77 27.11 8.00
N ALA A 203 18.67 26.93 9.32
CA ALA A 203 19.84 26.66 10.18
C ALA A 203 20.53 25.33 9.85
N CYS A 204 19.75 24.28 9.55
CA CYS A 204 20.30 23.00 9.11
C CYS A 204 20.91 23.14 7.71
N GLN A 205 20.25 23.87 6.81
CA GLN A 205 20.74 24.10 5.46
C GLN A 205 22.06 24.87 5.46
N ALA A 206 22.17 25.95 6.26
CA ALA A 206 23.38 26.76 6.39
C ALA A 206 24.56 25.95 6.95
N ARG A 207 24.32 25.13 7.99
CA ARG A 207 25.33 24.22 8.53
C ARG A 207 25.80 23.21 7.48
N LEU A 208 24.86 22.62 6.75
CA LEU A 208 25.18 21.68 5.68
C LEU A 208 25.99 22.36 4.56
N HIS A 209 25.61 23.57 4.16
CA HIS A 209 26.34 24.38 3.19
C HIS A 209 27.78 24.61 3.67
N GLU A 210 27.98 25.13 4.89
CA GLU A 210 29.31 25.34 5.48
C GLU A 210 30.20 24.08 5.44
N GLU A 211 29.63 22.90 5.69
CA GLU A 211 30.34 21.62 5.66
C GLU A 211 30.78 21.20 4.24
N ILE A 212 30.05 21.63 3.19
CA ILE A 212 30.25 21.13 1.81
C ILE A 212 30.79 22.19 0.82
N SER A 213 30.69 23.49 1.11
CA SER A 213 31.05 24.56 0.15
C SER A 213 32.50 24.48 -0.31
N ALA A 214 33.42 24.12 0.60
CA ALA A 214 34.85 24.08 0.34
C ALA A 214 35.34 22.74 -0.25
N LEU A 215 34.48 21.72 -0.37
CA LEU A 215 34.89 20.41 -0.86
C LEU A 215 35.22 20.46 -2.36
N THR A 216 36.33 19.84 -2.73
CA THR A 216 36.65 19.50 -4.13
C THR A 216 35.80 18.33 -4.62
N THR A 217 35.70 18.11 -5.93
CA THR A 217 34.91 17.00 -6.50
C THR A 217 35.32 15.63 -5.92
N ALA A 218 36.61 15.37 -5.73
CA ALA A 218 37.07 14.11 -5.13
C ALA A 218 36.65 13.97 -3.65
N GLU A 219 36.64 15.08 -2.91
CA GLU A 219 36.19 15.08 -1.51
C GLU A 219 34.67 14.92 -1.40
N GLU A 220 33.91 15.44 -2.36
CA GLU A 220 32.46 15.22 -2.46
C GLU A 220 32.14 13.72 -2.61
N GLU A 221 32.88 12.98 -3.44
CA GLU A 221 32.68 11.53 -3.58
C GLU A 221 32.91 10.79 -2.25
N GLY A 222 33.99 11.16 -1.55
CA GLY A 222 34.30 10.67 -0.21
C GLY A 222 33.27 11.10 0.85
N TYR A 223 32.63 12.24 0.66
CA TYR A 223 31.57 12.75 1.54
C TYR A 223 30.25 11.99 1.33
N ILE A 224 29.81 11.83 0.09
CA ILE A 224 28.56 11.13 -0.29
C ILE A 224 28.57 9.67 0.19
N SER A 225 29.70 8.99 0.08
CA SER A 225 29.85 7.58 0.46
C SER A 225 29.83 7.32 1.98
N ARG A 226 30.12 8.32 2.81
CA ARG A 226 30.16 8.18 4.28
C ARG A 226 28.78 8.31 4.90
N ASN A 227 28.45 7.43 5.85
CA ASN A 227 27.16 7.43 6.55
C ASN A 227 27.12 8.33 7.79
N GLY A 228 28.27 8.83 8.26
CA GLY A 228 28.38 9.69 9.44
C GLY A 228 28.38 11.19 9.13
N THR A 229 28.05 11.59 7.91
CA THR A 229 28.01 12.99 7.49
C THR A 229 26.71 13.66 7.92
N PHE A 230 26.73 14.99 8.06
CA PHE A 230 25.49 15.72 8.38
C PHE A 230 24.45 15.57 7.27
N LEU A 231 24.87 15.54 6.01
CA LEU A 231 23.97 15.23 4.89
C LEU A 231 23.28 13.87 5.03
N ALA A 232 24.02 12.81 5.39
CA ALA A 232 23.43 11.50 5.61
C ALA A 232 22.40 11.53 6.75
N ALA A 233 22.69 12.29 7.80
CA ALA A 233 21.77 12.51 8.92
C ALA A 233 20.49 13.25 8.49
N CYS A 234 20.60 14.28 7.65
CA CYS A 234 19.46 15.01 7.07
C CYS A 234 18.53 14.09 6.27
N VAL A 235 19.12 13.20 5.46
CA VAL A 235 18.38 12.21 4.65
C VAL A 235 17.65 11.19 5.53
N LEU A 236 18.29 10.74 6.60
CA LEU A 236 17.67 9.81 7.55
C LEU A 236 16.52 10.46 8.32
N GLU A 237 16.68 11.70 8.78
CA GLU A 237 15.62 12.43 9.49
C GLU A 237 14.43 12.77 8.61
N SER A 238 14.67 13.14 7.34
CA SER A 238 13.62 13.29 6.34
C SER A 238 12.83 11.99 6.18
N SER A 239 13.53 10.87 5.98
CA SER A 239 12.90 9.54 5.82
C SER A 239 12.18 9.06 7.09
N ARG A 240 12.61 9.52 8.27
CA ARG A 240 11.95 9.23 9.54
C ARG A 240 10.61 9.96 9.62
N LEU A 241 10.61 11.26 9.38
CA LEU A 241 9.41 12.09 9.45
C LEU A 241 8.46 11.88 8.27
N ARG A 242 8.97 11.40 7.14
CA ARG A 242 8.23 11.13 5.91
C ARG A 242 8.67 9.80 5.30
N PRO A 243 8.30 8.66 5.91
CA PRO A 243 8.57 7.36 5.32
C PRO A 243 7.83 7.25 3.98
N ALA A 244 8.50 6.69 2.96
CA ALA A 244 7.94 6.58 1.61
C ALA A 244 6.63 5.77 1.57
N LEU A 245 6.47 4.82 2.49
CA LEU A 245 5.22 4.07 2.66
C LEU A 245 4.82 4.15 4.13
N PRO A 246 3.57 4.53 4.48
CA PRO A 246 3.09 4.51 5.87
C PRO A 246 2.89 3.10 6.43
N PHE A 247 2.74 2.11 5.54
CA PHE A 247 2.75 0.69 5.84
C PHE A 247 3.70 -0.05 4.90
N THR A 248 4.33 -1.12 5.35
CA THR A 248 5.10 -1.98 4.44
C THR A 248 4.21 -2.62 3.38
N ILE A 249 4.81 -3.03 2.26
CA ILE A 249 4.15 -3.94 1.33
C ILE A 249 3.64 -5.17 2.10
N PRO A 250 2.37 -5.61 1.91
CA PRO A 250 1.82 -6.77 2.59
C PRO A 250 2.68 -8.02 2.40
N GLN A 251 2.92 -8.73 3.49
CA GLN A 251 3.65 -9.99 3.53
C GLN A 251 2.76 -11.09 4.08
N SER A 252 3.10 -12.34 3.82
CA SER A 252 2.41 -13.50 4.37
C SER A 252 3.41 -14.38 5.12
N ALA A 253 3.08 -14.79 6.35
CA ALA A 253 3.95 -15.64 7.14
C ALA A 253 3.96 -17.07 6.57
N PRO A 254 5.09 -17.63 6.09
CA PRO A 254 5.08 -18.96 5.45
C PRO A 254 4.95 -20.11 6.46
N THR A 255 5.12 -19.79 7.74
CA THR A 255 5.11 -20.71 8.88
C THR A 255 4.42 -19.99 10.01
N GLU A 256 3.82 -20.76 10.93
CA GLU A 256 3.26 -20.20 12.14
C GLU A 256 4.34 -19.44 12.94
N ARG A 257 3.96 -18.33 13.55
CA ARG A 257 4.83 -17.49 14.37
C ARG A 257 4.16 -17.15 15.69
N VAL A 258 4.95 -17.04 16.75
CA VAL A 258 4.50 -16.45 18.01
C VAL A 258 5.12 -15.07 18.15
N VAL A 259 4.29 -14.03 18.27
CA VAL A 259 4.70 -12.64 18.45
C VAL A 259 3.98 -12.12 19.67
N ASP A 260 4.74 -11.73 20.71
CA ASP A 260 4.19 -11.23 21.98
C ASP A 260 3.13 -12.17 22.61
N GLY A 261 3.37 -13.48 22.57
CA GLY A 261 2.44 -14.49 23.07
C GLY A 261 1.27 -14.81 22.12
N TYR A 262 1.05 -14.02 21.06
CA TYR A 262 0.03 -14.30 20.06
C TYR A 262 0.52 -15.28 19.01
N ARG A 263 -0.25 -16.33 18.77
CA ARG A 263 0.00 -17.32 17.71
C ARG A 263 -0.59 -16.82 16.40
N ILE A 264 0.27 -16.51 15.44
CA ILE A 264 -0.04 -16.09 14.08
C ILE A 264 0.06 -17.32 13.17
N PRO A 265 -1.05 -17.83 12.60
CA PRO A 265 -1.04 -18.97 11.70
C PRO A 265 -0.19 -18.74 10.43
N ALA A 266 0.24 -19.84 9.81
CA ALA A 266 0.83 -19.78 8.48
C ALA A 266 -0.20 -19.26 7.46
N GLY A 267 0.26 -18.47 6.49
CA GLY A 267 -0.59 -17.84 5.47
C GLY A 267 -1.21 -16.51 5.89
N THR A 268 -1.12 -16.12 7.17
CA THR A 268 -1.66 -14.83 7.63
C THR A 268 -0.91 -13.67 6.98
N ASN A 269 -1.67 -12.79 6.33
CA ASN A 269 -1.15 -11.54 5.77
C ASN A 269 -0.94 -10.51 6.88
N TYR A 270 0.17 -9.76 6.82
CA TYR A 270 0.50 -8.70 7.74
C TYR A 270 1.19 -7.54 7.03
N VAL A 271 1.09 -6.36 7.64
CA VAL A 271 1.83 -5.15 7.29
C VAL A 271 2.49 -4.62 8.56
N VAL A 272 3.57 -3.85 8.42
CA VAL A 272 4.18 -3.12 9.53
C VAL A 272 3.88 -1.64 9.35
N ASP A 273 3.39 -1.01 10.41
CA ASP A 273 3.13 0.42 10.50
C ASP A 273 4.46 1.18 10.66
N THR A 274 4.99 1.66 9.55
CA THR A 274 6.31 2.30 9.50
C THR A 274 6.25 3.70 10.12
N TRP A 275 5.11 4.38 10.00
CA TRP A 275 4.88 5.67 10.66
C TRP A 275 4.84 5.52 12.18
N GLY A 276 4.22 4.44 12.65
CA GLY A 276 4.26 4.01 14.05
C GLY A 276 5.69 3.92 14.57
N LEU A 277 6.55 3.18 13.86
CA LEU A 277 7.95 3.02 14.24
C LEU A 277 8.74 4.33 14.16
N ASN A 278 8.63 5.06 13.05
CA ASN A 278 9.53 6.19 12.79
C ASN A 278 9.14 7.46 13.54
N VAL A 279 7.85 7.66 13.82
CA VAL A 279 7.34 8.91 14.38
C VAL A 279 6.72 8.68 15.76
N ARG A 280 5.84 7.68 15.92
CA ARG A 280 5.09 7.53 17.19
C ARG A 280 5.81 6.73 18.27
N ASP A 281 6.89 6.03 17.93
CA ASP A 281 7.69 5.27 18.89
C ASP A 281 8.26 6.19 19.98
N GLU A 282 8.17 5.75 21.22
CA GLU A 282 8.66 6.48 22.40
C GLU A 282 10.18 6.70 22.36
N PHE A 283 10.92 5.88 21.59
CA PHE A 283 12.34 6.08 21.29
C PHE A 283 12.64 7.48 20.74
N TRP A 284 11.70 8.09 20.02
CA TRP A 284 11.87 9.43 19.43
C TRP A 284 11.39 10.57 20.34
N ALA A 285 10.89 10.27 21.53
CA ALA A 285 10.37 11.25 22.49
C ALA A 285 11.48 12.13 23.11
N PRO A 286 11.15 13.39 23.47
CA PRO A 286 9.84 14.04 23.40
C PRO A 286 9.54 14.79 22.09
N ASP A 287 10.52 14.89 21.19
CA ASP A 287 10.49 15.77 20.03
C ASP A 287 10.27 15.02 18.70
N ASN A 288 9.38 14.03 18.72
CA ASN A 288 9.11 13.10 17.62
C ASN A 288 8.81 13.78 16.28
N ASN A 289 8.15 14.93 16.30
CA ASN A 289 7.72 15.68 15.11
C ASN A 289 8.71 16.77 14.69
N THR A 290 9.83 16.92 15.41
CA THR A 290 10.84 17.93 15.12
C THR A 290 11.89 17.37 14.17
N TYR A 291 12.21 18.13 13.12
CA TYR A 291 13.32 17.83 12.21
C TYR A 291 14.65 18.14 12.92
N ARG A 292 15.32 17.11 13.43
CA ARG A 292 16.62 17.20 14.12
C ARG A 292 17.59 16.14 13.61
N PRO A 293 18.30 16.40 12.50
CA PRO A 293 19.26 15.46 11.91
C PRO A 293 20.33 14.95 12.89
N GLU A 294 20.76 15.77 13.86
CA GLU A 294 21.81 15.45 14.84
C GLU A 294 21.56 14.15 15.59
N ARG A 295 20.31 13.71 15.73
CA ARG A 295 19.97 12.43 16.38
C ARG A 295 20.65 11.24 15.69
N PHE A 296 20.84 11.31 14.37
CA PHE A 296 21.48 10.24 13.59
C PHE A 296 23.00 10.28 13.62
N LEU A 297 23.62 11.41 14.00
CA LEU A 297 25.07 11.48 14.20
C LEU A 297 25.51 10.72 15.46
N ASN A 298 24.64 10.69 16.47
CA ASN A 298 24.93 10.11 17.78
C ASN A 298 24.32 8.72 18.00
N SER A 299 23.56 8.20 17.04
CA SER A 299 22.86 6.90 17.16
C SER A 299 23.64 5.79 16.48
N SER A 300 23.74 4.64 17.13
CA SER A 300 24.26 3.44 16.46
C SER A 300 23.16 2.73 15.67
N ASN A 301 23.55 1.94 14.65
CA ASN A 301 22.62 1.07 13.93
C ASN A 301 21.90 0.06 14.84
N THR A 302 22.50 -0.28 15.99
CA THR A 302 21.90 -1.17 16.99
C THR A 302 20.76 -0.47 17.72
N ASP A 303 20.95 0.80 18.09
CA ASP A 303 19.93 1.58 18.79
C ASP A 303 18.72 1.85 17.90
N LEU A 304 18.97 2.10 16.60
CA LEU A 304 17.92 2.37 15.61
C LEU A 304 17.16 1.09 15.19
N ARG A 305 17.65 -0.09 15.55
CA ARG A 305 17.09 -1.35 15.08
C ARG A 305 15.66 -1.52 15.62
N TYR A 306 14.71 -1.69 14.71
CA TYR A 306 13.27 -1.81 14.99
C TYR A 306 12.58 -0.53 15.47
N HIS A 307 13.31 0.55 15.75
CA HIS A 307 12.75 1.89 15.98
C HIS A 307 12.76 2.77 14.71
N PHE A 308 13.54 2.38 13.70
CA PHE A 308 13.62 3.08 12.42
C PHE A 308 13.44 2.13 11.24
N TRP A 309 12.46 2.43 10.39
CA TRP A 309 12.16 1.73 9.15
C TRP A 309 12.34 2.67 7.96
N ARG A 310 13.18 2.27 7.00
CA ARG A 310 13.35 2.99 5.72
C ARG A 310 13.41 2.05 4.53
N PHE A 311 14.26 1.04 4.62
CA PHE A 311 14.50 0.08 3.55
C PHE A 311 14.06 -1.35 3.90
N GLY A 312 13.33 -1.53 5.00
CA GLY A 312 12.97 -2.84 5.54
C GLY A 312 14.08 -3.52 6.35
N PHE A 313 13.75 -4.72 6.85
CA PHE A 313 14.61 -5.52 7.72
C PHE A 313 14.89 -6.91 7.12
N GLY A 314 16.03 -7.47 7.50
CA GLY A 314 16.37 -8.87 7.22
C GLY A 314 16.55 -9.18 5.73
N PRO A 315 16.27 -10.44 5.29
CA PRO A 315 16.64 -10.90 3.95
C PRO A 315 15.89 -10.17 2.81
N ARG A 316 14.74 -9.59 3.13
CA ARG A 316 13.85 -8.86 2.21
C ARG A 316 14.06 -7.34 2.24
N GLN A 317 15.15 -6.89 2.88
CA GLN A 317 15.58 -5.50 2.82
C GLN A 317 15.83 -5.07 1.36
N CYS A 318 15.48 -3.81 1.06
CA CYS A 318 15.59 -3.23 -0.28
C CYS A 318 16.99 -3.41 -0.85
N ILE A 319 17.07 -3.93 -2.08
CA ILE A 319 18.33 -4.12 -2.80
C ILE A 319 18.94 -2.79 -3.25
N GLY A 320 18.09 -1.80 -3.57
CA GLY A 320 18.50 -0.49 -4.08
C GLY A 320 18.96 0.50 -3.02
N ARG A 321 19.02 0.12 -1.73
CA ARG A 321 19.28 1.04 -0.61
C ARG A 321 20.55 1.88 -0.78
N TYR A 322 21.63 1.27 -1.28
CA TYR A 322 22.93 1.92 -1.38
C TYR A 322 22.94 2.92 -2.54
N THR A 323 22.41 2.52 -3.69
CA THR A 323 22.24 3.41 -4.84
C THR A 323 21.30 4.55 -4.50
N ALA A 324 20.17 4.29 -3.84
CA ALA A 324 19.24 5.33 -3.41
C ALA A 324 19.91 6.36 -2.48
N ASP A 325 20.67 5.91 -1.49
CA ASP A 325 21.41 6.83 -0.61
C ASP A 325 22.43 7.68 -1.37
N VAL A 326 23.21 7.07 -2.26
CA VAL A 326 24.20 7.79 -3.08
C VAL A 326 23.51 8.82 -3.98
N VAL A 327 22.44 8.44 -4.68
CA VAL A 327 21.72 9.33 -5.60
C VAL A 327 21.10 10.51 -4.86
N ILE A 328 20.37 10.25 -3.76
CA ILE A 328 19.75 11.30 -2.96
C ILE A 328 20.81 12.26 -2.42
N ARG A 329 21.92 11.74 -1.88
CA ARG A 329 23.00 12.57 -1.34
C ARG A 329 23.71 13.37 -2.43
N ALA A 330 23.96 12.80 -3.61
CA ALA A 330 24.58 13.54 -4.72
C ALA A 330 23.71 14.71 -5.21
N ILE A 331 22.40 14.48 -5.34
CA ILE A 331 21.43 15.53 -5.71
C ILE A 331 21.41 16.64 -4.66
N LEU A 332 21.25 16.27 -3.38
CA LEU A 332 21.15 17.24 -2.29
C LEU A 332 22.46 18.00 -2.05
N LEU A 333 23.62 17.34 -2.21
CA LEU A 333 24.92 17.99 -2.10
C LEU A 333 25.03 19.08 -3.17
N HIS A 334 24.76 18.76 -4.44
CA HIS A 334 24.81 19.74 -5.52
C HIS A 334 23.83 20.90 -5.26
N LEU A 335 22.59 20.56 -4.88
CA LEU A 335 21.55 21.56 -4.63
C LEU A 335 21.95 22.53 -3.51
N VAL A 336 22.38 22.04 -2.34
CA VAL A 336 22.72 22.91 -1.20
C VAL A 336 24.03 23.66 -1.43
N LYS A 337 24.98 23.08 -2.17
CA LYS A 337 26.25 23.72 -2.48
C LYS A 337 26.10 24.93 -3.40
N HIS A 338 25.15 24.89 -4.34
CA HIS A 338 24.98 25.92 -5.36
C HIS A 338 23.78 26.84 -5.13
N TYR A 339 22.77 26.39 -4.39
CA TYR A 339 21.56 27.16 -4.15
C TYR A 339 21.16 27.20 -2.67
N GLU A 340 20.51 28.29 -2.28
CA GLU A 340 19.76 28.42 -1.04
C GLU A 340 18.28 28.11 -1.30
N LEU A 341 17.73 27.12 -0.61
CA LEU A 341 16.32 26.73 -0.72
C LEU A 341 15.47 27.50 0.30
N GLN A 342 14.37 28.07 -0.16
CA GLN A 342 13.39 28.76 0.67
C GLN A 342 11.97 28.30 0.33
N MET A 343 11.10 28.26 1.34
CA MET A 343 9.67 28.02 1.15
C MET A 343 9.02 29.25 0.51
N LEU A 344 8.13 29.06 -0.45
CA LEU A 344 7.32 30.17 -0.97
C LEU A 344 6.23 30.57 0.04
N GLU A 345 6.05 31.87 0.28
CA GLU A 345 5.02 32.39 1.20
C GLU A 345 3.62 31.94 0.77
N GLY A 346 2.82 31.43 1.71
CA GLY A 346 1.48 30.87 1.43
C GLY A 346 1.48 29.41 0.94
N GLY A 347 2.63 28.76 0.88
CA GLY A 347 2.79 27.36 0.49
C GLY A 347 2.24 26.35 1.50
N ASN A 348 0.92 26.22 1.59
CA ASN A 348 0.32 25.02 2.14
C ASN A 348 0.62 23.85 1.19
N TRP A 349 1.20 22.78 1.70
CA TRP A 349 1.35 21.54 0.94
C TRP A 349 0.03 20.75 0.96
N THR A 350 -0.41 20.28 -0.20
CA THR A 350 -1.51 19.32 -0.35
C THR A 350 -1.01 17.98 -0.85
N GLN A 351 -1.55 16.88 -0.31
CA GLN A 351 -1.27 15.56 -0.84
C GLN A 351 -1.84 15.43 -2.25
N ASP A 352 -1.02 14.99 -3.21
CA ASP A 352 -1.50 14.58 -4.53
C ASP A 352 -2.45 13.38 -4.38
N PRO A 353 -3.75 13.52 -4.70
CA PRO A 353 -4.72 12.44 -4.56
C PRO A 353 -4.54 11.32 -5.58
N GLU A 354 -3.78 11.55 -6.67
CA GLU A 354 -3.52 10.55 -7.71
C GLU A 354 -2.30 9.67 -7.40
N CYS A 355 -1.44 10.08 -6.46
CA CYS A 355 -0.25 9.34 -6.07
C CYS A 355 -0.49 8.48 -4.81
N TRP A 356 -0.07 7.22 -4.88
CA TRP A 356 -0.13 6.29 -3.74
C TRP A 356 0.97 6.51 -2.71
N ILE A 357 1.90 7.41 -3.01
CA ILE A 357 2.99 7.84 -2.13
C ILE A 357 2.76 9.30 -1.79
N THR A 358 3.05 9.66 -0.54
CA THR A 358 2.92 11.05 -0.08
C THR A 358 4.00 11.92 -0.72
N HIS A 359 3.69 12.55 -1.84
CA HIS A 359 4.56 13.51 -2.53
C HIS A 359 4.26 14.96 -2.10
N PRO A 360 5.29 15.82 -1.96
CA PRO A 360 5.12 17.25 -1.79
C PRO A 360 4.67 17.91 -3.09
N ASP A 361 3.44 18.43 -3.13
CA ASP A 361 2.96 19.39 -4.13
C ASP A 361 3.23 20.81 -3.63
N LEU A 362 4.45 21.29 -3.86
CA LEU A 362 4.93 22.61 -3.43
C LEU A 362 6.12 23.02 -4.29
N GLN A 363 6.15 24.28 -4.72
CA GLN A 363 7.36 24.90 -5.26
C GLN A 363 8.21 25.51 -4.15
N ALA A 364 9.53 25.28 -4.20
CA ALA A 364 10.50 25.99 -3.39
C ALA A 364 11.23 27.03 -4.24
N ARG A 365 11.63 28.14 -3.63
CA ARG A 365 12.58 29.08 -4.23
C ARG A 365 13.98 28.51 -4.08
N ALA A 366 14.76 28.54 -5.14
CA ALA A 366 16.18 28.21 -5.14
C ALA A 366 16.94 29.44 -5.65
N ALA A 367 17.67 30.11 -4.76
CA ALA A 367 18.49 31.27 -5.10
C ALA A 367 19.95 30.85 -5.20
N GLU A 368 20.65 31.20 -6.28
CA GLU A 368 22.09 30.97 -6.37
C GLU A 368 22.84 31.76 -5.29
N HIS A 369 23.91 31.18 -4.74
CA HIS A 369 24.76 31.85 -3.74
C HIS A 369 25.53 33.07 -4.28
N HIS A 370 25.33 33.49 -5.55
CA HIS A 370 26.03 34.60 -6.20
C HIS A 370 25.43 36.01 -5.97
N HIS A 371 24.43 36.18 -5.10
CA HIS A 371 23.98 37.51 -4.64
C HIS A 371 23.84 37.55 -3.11
N TYR A 372 24.80 38.21 -2.45
CA TYR A 372 24.69 38.58 -1.05
C TYR A 372 23.62 39.68 -0.89
N ASP A 373 22.49 39.34 -0.28
CA ASP A 373 21.79 40.26 0.61
C ASP A 373 21.24 39.48 1.80
N VAL A 374 22.02 39.42 2.88
CA VAL A 374 21.69 38.68 4.10
C VAL A 374 20.69 39.50 4.90
N GLN A 375 19.40 39.39 4.59
CA GLN A 375 18.36 39.82 5.52
C GLN A 375 18.10 38.71 6.54
N ARG A 376 18.73 38.85 7.72
CA ARG A 376 18.42 38.03 8.90
C ARG A 376 17.00 38.35 9.37
N PHE A 377 16.10 37.37 9.32
CA PHE A 377 14.77 37.44 9.94
C PHE A 377 14.63 36.41 11.08
N PRO A 378 13.82 36.70 12.11
CA PRO A 378 13.87 36.01 13.39
C PRO A 378 13.33 34.58 13.31
N LEU A 379 14.00 33.69 14.04
CA LEU A 379 13.75 32.26 14.15
C LEU A 379 12.58 31.98 15.11
N GLU A 380 11.50 31.38 14.61
CA GLU A 380 10.59 30.58 15.43
C GLU A 380 10.59 29.12 14.93
N PRO A 381 10.56 28.11 15.84
CA PRO A 381 10.48 26.72 15.43
C PRO A 381 9.14 26.45 14.74
N VAL A 382 9.19 26.19 13.44
CA VAL A 382 8.02 25.81 12.64
C VAL A 382 7.49 24.47 13.15
N ARG A 383 6.32 24.50 13.82
CA ARG A 383 5.56 23.29 14.12
C ARG A 383 4.85 22.85 12.85
N TYR A 384 5.17 21.66 12.35
CA TYR A 384 4.46 21.07 11.22
C TYR A 384 3.03 20.69 11.66
N THR A 385 2.06 21.58 11.44
CA THR A 385 0.63 21.31 11.66
C THR A 385 -0.01 20.73 10.40
N TYR A 386 -0.74 19.63 10.55
CA TYR A 386 -1.70 19.17 9.54
C TYR A 386 -3.02 19.96 9.68
N PRO A 387 -3.88 20.01 8.64
CA PRO A 387 -5.25 20.46 8.80
C PRO A 387 -5.97 19.50 9.74
N GLU A 388 -6.16 19.92 11.00
CA GLU A 388 -7.10 19.25 11.89
C GLU A 388 -8.49 19.33 11.25
N ALA A 389 -9.15 18.19 11.10
CA ALA A 389 -10.57 18.18 10.87
C ALA A 389 -11.23 18.92 12.04
N SER A 390 -11.77 20.11 11.74
CA SER A 390 -12.62 20.95 12.58
C SER A 390 -13.20 20.19 13.79
N ALA A 391 -12.62 20.41 14.97
CA ALA A 391 -13.28 20.17 16.24
C ALA A 391 -13.37 21.50 16.97
N ALA A 392 -14.56 22.07 16.98
CA ALA A 392 -14.91 23.23 17.80
C ALA A 392 -14.37 23.04 19.23
N LEU A 393 -13.64 24.04 19.72
CA LEU A 393 -13.20 24.14 21.11
C LEU A 393 -14.44 24.20 22.03
N SER A 394 -14.83 23.04 22.53
CA SER A 394 -15.58 22.92 23.78
C SER A 394 -14.60 22.39 24.83
N VAL A 395 -14.28 23.24 25.81
CA VAL A 395 -13.53 22.86 27.01
C VAL A 395 -14.36 21.81 27.75
N THR A 396 -14.12 20.54 27.45
CA THR A 396 -14.74 19.43 28.16
C THR A 396 -13.97 19.21 29.46
N HIS A 397 -14.57 19.60 30.58
CA HIS A 397 -14.10 19.20 31.90
C HIS A 397 -14.14 17.67 32.00
N ARG A 398 -12.98 17.01 31.89
CA ARG A 398 -12.87 15.58 32.24
C ARG A 398 -13.18 15.42 33.73
N ILE A 399 -14.28 14.72 34.04
CA ILE A 399 -14.62 14.29 35.40
C ILE A 399 -13.82 13.00 35.69
N MET A 400 -13.01 13.03 36.74
CA MET A 400 -12.18 11.91 37.19
C MET A 400 -12.96 11.04 38.19
N GLU A 401 -12.82 9.71 38.16
CA GLU A 401 -13.55 8.84 39.09
C GLU A 401 -13.00 8.90 40.53
N ARG A 402 -11.69 9.14 40.70
CA ARG A 402 -10.98 9.16 41.99
C ARG A 402 -10.59 10.58 42.41
N SER A 403 -10.38 10.81 43.71
CA SER A 403 -9.81 12.08 44.21
C SER A 403 -8.34 12.23 43.81
N CYS A 404 -7.88 13.45 43.54
CA CYS A 404 -6.47 13.70 43.24
C CYS A 404 -5.57 13.39 44.45
N THR A 405 -4.29 13.09 44.21
CA THR A 405 -3.34 12.65 45.25
C THR A 405 -3.15 13.71 46.34
N GLN A 406 -3.14 14.99 45.97
CA GLN A 406 -3.00 16.10 46.92
C GLN A 406 -4.21 16.26 47.83
N CYS A 407 -5.42 16.21 47.28
CA CYS A 407 -6.64 16.27 48.10
C CYS A 407 -6.78 15.02 48.99
N HIS A 408 -6.35 13.86 48.49
CA HIS A 408 -6.34 12.62 49.26
C HIS A 408 -5.35 12.67 50.45
N GLN A 409 -4.11 13.08 50.20
CA GLN A 409 -3.08 13.22 51.26
C GLN A 409 -3.50 14.22 52.34
N ARG A 410 -4.12 15.33 51.94
CA ARG A 410 -4.60 16.38 52.85
C ARG A 410 -5.96 16.08 53.46
N LYS A 411 -6.61 14.97 53.09
CA LYS A 411 -7.97 14.58 53.50
C LYS A 411 -9.03 15.68 53.28
N VAL A 412 -8.91 16.43 52.17
CA VAL A 412 -9.87 17.48 51.78
C VAL A 412 -10.70 17.04 50.56
N ARG A 413 -11.92 17.58 50.44
CA ARG A 413 -12.85 17.19 49.36
C ARG A 413 -12.34 17.64 47.99
N CYS A 414 -12.16 16.68 47.07
CA CYS A 414 -11.74 16.93 45.69
C CYS A 414 -12.95 17.15 44.78
N SER A 415 -12.93 18.18 43.93
CA SER A 415 -13.98 18.42 42.92
C SER A 415 -13.91 17.45 41.72
N LYS A 416 -12.90 16.57 41.69
CA LYS A 416 -12.71 15.56 40.64
C LYS A 416 -12.60 16.12 39.20
N THR A 417 -12.35 17.42 39.05
CA THR A 417 -12.01 18.09 37.79
C THR A 417 -10.49 18.22 37.66
N LEU A 418 -9.94 18.31 36.45
CA LEU A 418 -8.51 18.57 36.23
C LEU A 418 -8.30 19.99 35.66
N PRO A 419 -7.71 20.93 36.42
CA PRO A 419 -7.34 20.86 37.85
C PRO A 419 -8.55 20.94 38.80
N CYS A 420 -8.41 20.43 40.03
CA CYS A 420 -9.50 20.43 41.00
C CYS A 420 -9.55 21.76 41.79
N SER A 421 -10.75 22.23 42.15
CA SER A 421 -10.96 23.54 42.76
C SER A 421 -10.26 23.72 44.11
N ALA A 422 -10.07 22.62 44.85
CA ALA A 422 -9.30 22.61 46.10
C ALA A 422 -7.79 22.83 45.84
N CYS A 423 -7.21 22.19 44.82
CA CYS A 423 -5.80 22.41 44.48
C CYS A 423 -5.56 23.79 43.87
N VAL A 424 -6.50 24.32 43.10
CA VAL A 424 -6.42 25.68 42.52
C VAL A 424 -6.40 26.74 43.62
N ARG A 425 -7.31 26.68 44.60
CA ARG A 425 -7.34 27.63 45.73
C ARG A 425 -6.09 27.58 46.60
N LEU A 426 -5.38 26.46 46.60
CA LEU A 426 -4.20 26.24 47.43
C LEU A 426 -2.88 26.43 46.65
N GLY A 427 -2.94 26.83 45.38
CA GLY A 427 -1.75 26.99 44.53
C GLY A 427 -0.94 25.71 44.34
N ALA A 428 -1.55 24.53 44.51
CA ALA A 428 -0.87 23.24 44.51
C ALA A 428 -1.06 22.48 43.19
N ALA A 429 -0.02 21.78 42.72
CA ALA A 429 -0.07 20.99 41.50
C ALA A 429 -1.06 19.81 41.64
N CYS A 430 -2.17 19.84 40.90
CA CYS A 430 -3.23 18.82 40.97
C CYS A 430 -2.88 17.60 40.09
N ARG A 431 -2.51 16.47 40.72
CA ARG A 431 -2.26 15.20 40.01
C ARG A 431 -3.23 14.12 40.46
N TYR A 432 -3.83 13.39 39.51
CA TYR A 432 -4.63 12.20 39.82
C TYR A 432 -3.76 10.95 39.73
N PRO A 433 -3.99 9.94 40.58
CA PRO A 433 -3.26 8.69 40.49
C PRO A 433 -3.58 8.02 39.14
N THR A 434 -2.55 7.83 38.31
CA THR A 434 -2.64 7.04 37.09
C THR A 434 -2.80 5.57 37.46
N THR A 435 -3.54 4.81 36.66
CA THR A 435 -3.79 3.38 36.89
C THR A 435 -2.55 2.48 36.73
N ASP A 436 -1.36 3.04 36.52
CA ASP A 436 -0.10 2.32 36.36
C ASP A 436 0.86 2.38 37.56
N ALA A 437 0.33 2.64 38.76
CA ALA A 437 1.13 2.61 39.99
C ALA A 437 1.38 1.19 40.55
N ASN A 438 1.09 0.13 39.78
CA ASN A 438 1.52 -1.24 40.05
C ASN A 438 2.40 -1.79 38.90
N ALA A 439 3.20 -0.94 38.25
CA ALA A 439 4.32 -1.42 37.47
C ALA A 439 5.29 -2.17 38.42
N HIS A 440 5.48 -3.45 38.14
CA HIS A 440 6.44 -4.30 38.82
C HIS A 440 7.76 -3.56 39.03
N ARG A 441 8.21 -3.55 40.29
CA ARG A 441 9.59 -3.24 40.69
C ARG A 441 10.53 -3.86 39.64
N PRO A 442 11.40 -3.11 38.94
CA PRO A 442 12.24 -3.68 37.91
C PRO A 442 13.09 -4.76 38.55
N ARG A 443 12.91 -6.01 38.11
CA ARG A 443 13.77 -7.11 38.51
C ARG A 443 15.17 -6.73 38.01
N ARG A 444 16.08 -6.44 38.93
CA ARG A 444 17.51 -6.20 38.66
C ARG A 444 17.96 -7.34 37.75
N VAL A 445 18.17 -7.05 36.46
CA VAL A 445 18.71 -8.01 35.51
C VAL A 445 20.15 -8.22 35.94
N GLN A 446 20.38 -9.26 36.74
CA GLN A 446 21.72 -9.78 36.96
C GLN A 446 22.25 -10.19 35.59
N LYS A 447 23.31 -9.50 35.17
CA LYS A 447 24.15 -9.82 34.03
C LYS A 447 24.47 -11.32 34.14
N ILE A 448 23.80 -12.16 33.35
CA ILE A 448 24.18 -13.56 33.23
C ILE A 448 25.50 -13.53 32.47
N THR A 449 26.57 -13.59 33.24
CA THR A 449 27.93 -13.63 32.75
C THR A 449 28.07 -14.94 31.98
N ILE A 450 28.66 -14.89 30.78
CA ILE A 450 28.84 -16.03 29.88
C ILE A 450 29.48 -17.24 30.58
N THR A 451 30.22 -17.01 31.67
CA THR A 451 30.80 -18.01 32.59
C THR A 451 29.77 -18.94 33.23
N ASP A 452 28.56 -18.50 33.56
CA ASP A 452 27.55 -19.36 34.20
C ASP A 452 26.93 -20.34 33.20
N ARG A 453 26.77 -19.90 31.95
CA ARG A 453 26.35 -20.74 30.83
C ARG A 453 27.42 -21.77 30.46
N ILE A 454 28.70 -21.39 30.54
CA ILE A 454 29.82 -22.32 30.34
C ILE A 454 29.84 -23.37 31.46
N ALA A 455 29.73 -22.97 32.74
CA ALA A 455 29.69 -23.92 33.86
C ALA A 455 28.47 -24.85 33.82
N GLN A 456 27.34 -24.38 33.27
CA GLN A 456 26.15 -25.22 33.08
C GLN A 456 26.32 -26.20 31.91
N LEU A 457 27.01 -25.82 30.84
CA LEU A 457 27.33 -26.69 29.71
C LEU A 457 28.41 -27.73 30.09
N GLU A 458 29.40 -27.36 30.90
CA GLU A 458 30.41 -28.27 31.44
C GLU A 458 29.78 -29.31 32.38
N ARG A 459 28.80 -28.92 33.21
CA ARG A 459 28.02 -29.86 34.03
C ARG A 459 27.15 -30.79 33.20
N SER A 460 26.52 -30.29 32.13
CA SER A 460 25.76 -31.13 31.21
C SER A 460 26.63 -32.11 30.42
N LEU A 461 27.86 -31.73 30.07
CA LEU A 461 28.85 -32.61 29.46
C LEU A 461 29.39 -33.66 30.44
N ALA A 462 29.57 -33.32 31.72
CA ALA A 462 29.95 -34.27 32.76
C ALA A 462 28.86 -35.34 33.02
N VAL A 463 27.59 -34.97 32.90
CA VAL A 463 26.45 -35.91 33.03
C VAL A 463 26.34 -36.84 31.81
N LEU A 464 26.65 -36.35 30.60
CA LEU A 464 26.63 -37.15 29.38
C LEU A 464 27.85 -38.06 29.21
N THR A 465 28.99 -37.72 29.83
CA THR A 465 30.19 -38.57 29.86
C THR A 465 30.13 -39.65 30.93
N ASN A 466 29.34 -39.45 32.00
CA ASN A 466 29.07 -40.46 33.03
C ASN A 466 27.92 -41.43 32.69
N SER A 467 27.21 -41.24 31.58
CA SER A 467 26.17 -42.18 31.11
C SER A 467 26.64 -43.17 30.04
N THR A 468 27.91 -43.13 29.65
CA THR A 468 28.55 -44.18 28.83
C THR A 468 29.45 -45.06 29.70
N GLY A 469 28.84 -45.93 30.50
CA GLY A 469 29.59 -46.87 31.33
C GLY A 469 28.73 -47.66 32.31
N ALA A 470 27.91 -48.61 31.82
CA ALA A 470 27.65 -49.92 32.44
C ALA A 470 26.39 -50.56 31.82
N SER A 471 26.58 -51.79 31.35
CA SER A 471 25.60 -52.69 30.76
C SER A 471 24.66 -53.32 31.80
N GLN A 472 23.42 -53.66 31.40
CA GLN A 472 22.78 -55.00 31.45
C GLN A 472 21.25 -54.96 31.69
N GLY A 473 20.51 -55.61 30.78
CA GLY A 473 19.43 -56.57 31.12
C GLY A 473 17.97 -56.09 31.21
N PRO A 474 16.97 -56.92 30.82
CA PRO A 474 15.67 -56.48 30.31
C PRO A 474 14.47 -56.78 31.24
N ASP A 475 13.33 -56.07 31.07
CA ASP A 475 11.98 -56.67 30.89
C ASP A 475 10.79 -55.72 31.13
N ASN A 476 9.80 -55.90 30.24
CA ASN A 476 8.34 -55.72 30.34
C ASN A 476 7.61 -54.35 30.30
N PRO A 477 6.45 -54.27 29.59
CA PRO A 477 5.67 -53.06 29.34
C PRO A 477 4.44 -52.92 30.27
N ASN A 478 3.82 -51.73 30.22
CA ASN A 478 2.55 -51.26 30.83
C ASN A 478 2.70 -50.40 32.09
N VAL A 479 2.37 -49.10 31.97
CA VAL A 479 1.34 -48.42 32.81
C VAL A 479 0.74 -47.24 32.02
N ARG A 480 -0.59 -47.27 31.83
CA ARG A 480 -1.49 -46.14 31.54
C ARG A 480 -2.15 -45.70 32.86
N VAL A 481 -2.17 -44.41 33.20
CA VAL A 481 -3.13 -43.76 34.16
C VAL A 481 -3.11 -42.23 33.84
N THR A 482 -4.03 -41.70 33.01
CA THR A 482 -5.31 -41.00 33.28
C THR A 482 -5.26 -39.57 33.86
N SER A 483 -5.84 -38.66 33.08
CA SER A 483 -6.77 -37.54 33.38
C SER A 483 -6.56 -36.55 34.55
N ALA A 484 -6.48 -35.28 34.13
CA ALA A 484 -7.29 -34.12 34.54
C ALA A 484 -7.41 -33.76 36.04
N ALA A 485 -6.86 -32.59 36.38
CA ALA A 485 -7.37 -31.74 37.44
C ALA A 485 -7.57 -30.32 36.88
N LEU A 486 -8.85 -29.91 36.85
CA LEU A 486 -9.32 -28.56 36.55
C LEU A 486 -8.78 -27.56 37.59
N LEU A 487 -8.46 -26.35 37.13
CA LEU A 487 -8.38 -25.16 37.98
C LEU A 487 -9.43 -24.13 37.51
N PRO A 488 -10.01 -23.32 38.42
CA PRO A 488 -11.25 -22.58 38.20
C PRO A 488 -11.02 -21.27 37.46
N GLU A 489 -12.00 -20.86 36.64
CA GLU A 489 -12.04 -19.52 36.04
C GLU A 489 -12.25 -18.42 37.10
N PRO A 490 -11.55 -17.27 37.01
CA PRO A 490 -11.80 -16.10 37.83
C PRO A 490 -12.94 -15.22 37.25
N PRO A 491 -13.62 -14.39 38.07
CA PRO A 491 -14.92 -13.82 37.76
C PRO A 491 -14.86 -12.64 36.77
N HIS A 492 -15.94 -12.51 35.99
CA HIS A 492 -16.19 -11.40 35.08
C HIS A 492 -16.22 -10.03 35.79
N SER A 493 -15.47 -9.06 35.26
CA SER A 493 -15.65 -7.63 35.55
C SER A 493 -16.23 -6.89 34.34
N PRO A 494 -17.21 -5.99 34.52
CA PRO A 494 -17.91 -5.32 33.43
C PRO A 494 -17.21 -3.99 33.10
N ASN A 495 -16.45 -3.95 32.00
CA ASN A 495 -16.23 -2.74 31.18
C ASN A 495 -15.32 -3.07 29.99
N ARG A 496 -15.88 -3.75 28.98
CA ARG A 496 -15.29 -3.82 27.64
C ARG A 496 -15.83 -2.66 26.82
N ARG A 497 -14.95 -1.72 26.45
CA ARG A 497 -15.15 -0.90 25.25
C ARG A 497 -15.07 -1.84 24.05
N GLN A 498 -15.97 -1.67 23.09
CA GLN A 498 -16.33 -2.64 22.06
C GLN A 498 -15.13 -3.08 21.20
N GLU A 499 -14.63 -4.29 21.44
CA GLU A 499 -13.78 -5.07 20.55
C GLU A 499 -14.72 -5.79 19.55
N LEU A 500 -14.61 -5.51 18.25
CA LEU A 500 -15.41 -6.20 17.23
C LEU A 500 -14.56 -7.26 16.54
N LEU A 501 -14.70 -8.49 17.01
CA LEU A 501 -14.24 -9.67 16.29
C LEU A 501 -15.30 -9.99 15.22
N VAL A 502 -14.96 -9.83 13.93
CA VAL A 502 -15.86 -10.22 12.84
C VAL A 502 -15.44 -11.62 12.37
N PRO A 503 -16.21 -12.67 12.68
CA PRO A 503 -16.01 -13.98 12.08
C PRO A 503 -16.49 -13.96 10.63
N ASP A 504 -15.59 -14.22 9.67
CA ASP A 504 -15.93 -14.48 8.27
C ASP A 504 -15.30 -15.80 7.83
N GLY A 505 -16.04 -16.89 8.05
CA GLY A 505 -15.62 -18.25 7.72
C GLY A 505 -14.27 -18.65 8.36
N ALA A 506 -13.36 -19.18 7.55
CA ALA A 506 -12.05 -19.72 7.98
C ALA A 506 -11.01 -18.67 8.38
N SER A 507 -11.37 -17.39 8.46
CA SER A 507 -10.46 -16.33 8.92
C SER A 507 -11.11 -15.40 9.93
N THR A 508 -10.44 -15.19 11.05
CA THR A 508 -10.80 -14.16 12.04
C THR A 508 -9.95 -12.92 11.81
N ARG A 509 -10.59 -11.77 11.58
CA ARG A 509 -9.91 -10.48 11.49
C ARG A 509 -10.10 -9.72 12.80
N TYR A 510 -8.98 -9.27 13.38
CA TYR A 510 -8.96 -8.41 14.56
C TYR A 510 -8.82 -6.95 14.10
N ILE A 511 -9.78 -6.11 14.45
CA ILE A 511 -9.75 -4.67 14.14
C ILE A 511 -9.87 -3.93 15.46
N ASN A 512 -8.83 -3.19 15.84
CA ASN A 512 -8.86 -2.33 17.01
C ASN A 512 -8.45 -0.92 16.61
N GLU A 513 -9.33 -0.20 15.90
CA GLU A 513 -9.19 1.25 15.73
C GLU A 513 -10.53 1.91 15.35
N THR A 514 -10.93 2.93 16.13
CA THR A 514 -12.08 3.81 15.85
C THR A 514 -11.90 4.66 14.58
N PHE A 515 -10.69 4.73 14.04
CA PHE A 515 -10.41 5.40 12.77
C PHE A 515 -10.99 4.63 11.57
N LEU A 516 -10.98 3.29 11.61
CA LEU A 516 -11.61 2.48 10.56
C LEU A 516 -13.14 2.56 10.62
N SER A 517 -13.75 2.72 11.81
CA SER A 517 -15.19 2.98 11.87
C SER A 517 -15.53 4.34 11.26
N GLN A 518 -14.70 5.37 11.46
CA GLN A 518 -14.89 6.68 10.83
C GLN A 518 -14.59 6.70 9.33
N ILE A 519 -13.64 5.89 8.85
CA ILE A 519 -13.41 5.70 7.41
C ILE A 519 -14.55 4.92 6.77
N LEU A 520 -15.06 3.87 7.43
CA LEU A 520 -16.24 3.12 6.98
C LEU A 520 -17.52 3.96 7.05
N ASP A 521 -17.64 4.86 8.03
CA ASP A 521 -18.74 5.82 8.13
C ASP A 521 -18.61 6.94 7.10
N LYS A 522 -17.38 7.35 6.75
CA LYS A 522 -17.11 8.26 5.61
C LYS A 522 -17.32 7.57 4.27
N GLU A 523 -17.08 6.26 4.15
CA GLU A 523 -17.41 5.45 2.97
C GLU A 523 -18.93 5.33 2.81
N LYS A 524 -19.68 5.15 3.91
CA LYS A 524 -21.16 5.27 3.91
C LYS A 524 -21.65 6.68 3.57
N ALA A 525 -20.91 7.72 3.97
CA ALA A 525 -21.21 9.10 3.56
C ALA A 525 -20.90 9.34 2.07
N LEU A 526 -19.85 8.71 1.51
CA LEU A 526 -19.58 8.70 0.07
C LEU A 526 -20.67 7.96 -0.72
N TYR A 527 -21.18 6.83 -0.21
CA TYR A 527 -22.34 6.15 -0.80
C TYR A 527 -23.61 7.03 -0.79
N LYS A 528 -23.75 7.95 0.17
CA LYS A 528 -24.84 8.96 0.17
C LYS A 528 -24.65 10.07 -0.86
N VAL A 529 -23.42 10.34 -1.32
CA VAL A 529 -23.12 11.38 -2.33
C VAL A 529 -23.12 10.80 -3.76
N ILE A 530 -22.99 9.47 -3.92
CA ILE A 530 -23.15 8.76 -5.21
C ILE A 530 -24.64 8.53 -5.54
N GLY A 531 -25.56 8.89 -4.64
CA GLY A 531 -27.01 8.70 -4.78
C GLY A 531 -27.79 9.82 -5.47
N THR A 532 -27.15 10.84 -6.05
CA THR A 532 -27.86 11.84 -6.87
C THR A 532 -27.68 11.51 -8.36
N PRO A 533 -28.75 11.21 -9.11
CA PRO A 533 -28.67 11.00 -10.54
C PRO A 533 -28.15 12.28 -11.21
N ARG A 534 -27.03 12.19 -11.93
CA ARG A 534 -26.65 13.24 -12.87
C ARG A 534 -27.56 13.11 -14.10
N GLU A 535 -28.21 14.20 -14.45
CA GLU A 535 -28.95 14.34 -15.71
C GLU A 535 -28.04 13.95 -16.89
N THR A 536 -28.61 13.15 -17.77
CA THR A 536 -27.96 12.55 -18.93
C THR A 536 -27.71 13.61 -20.01
N ASP A 537 -26.46 14.06 -20.15
CA ASP A 537 -25.98 14.56 -21.43
C ASP A 537 -25.51 13.38 -22.27
N GLU A 538 -26.07 13.26 -23.47
CA GLU A 538 -25.81 12.19 -24.44
C GLU A 538 -24.33 12.12 -24.83
N ILE A 539 -23.60 11.14 -24.30
CA ILE A 539 -22.27 10.78 -24.79
C ILE A 539 -22.45 9.76 -25.92
N ASN A 540 -22.48 10.25 -27.15
CA ASN A 540 -22.26 9.46 -28.35
C ASN A 540 -20.78 9.03 -28.44
N GLY A 541 -20.42 7.97 -27.72
CA GLY A 541 -19.10 7.32 -27.74
C GLY A 541 -19.24 5.85 -28.11
N GLY A 542 -19.01 5.52 -29.38
CA GLY A 542 -19.23 4.19 -29.94
C GLY A 542 -18.36 3.09 -29.32
N LEU A 543 -19.02 2.15 -28.62
CA LEU A 543 -18.58 0.78 -28.40
C LEU A 543 -19.82 -0.10 -28.32
N ARG A 544 -20.16 -0.78 -29.43
CA ARG A 544 -21.22 -1.79 -29.44
C ARG A 544 -20.67 -3.12 -28.92
N PRO A 545 -21.23 -3.73 -27.87
CA PRO A 545 -20.71 -4.92 -27.20
C PRO A 545 -21.24 -6.22 -27.83
N GLU A 546 -21.29 -6.26 -29.16
CA GLU A 546 -21.92 -7.31 -29.95
C GLU A 546 -21.24 -8.68 -29.85
N GLY A 547 -20.12 -8.81 -29.11
CA GLY A 547 -19.33 -10.06 -29.05
C GLY A 547 -19.14 -10.70 -27.67
N ILE A 548 -19.55 -10.08 -26.56
CA ILE A 548 -19.38 -10.65 -25.20
C ILE A 548 -20.71 -11.07 -24.58
N LEU A 549 -21.79 -10.42 -25.02
CA LEU A 549 -23.15 -10.61 -24.51
C LEU A 549 -24.05 -11.14 -25.65
N ALA A 550 -24.02 -10.51 -26.82
CA ALA A 550 -24.89 -10.91 -27.93
C ALA A 550 -24.41 -12.19 -28.64
N SER A 551 -25.15 -13.29 -28.50
CA SER A 551 -25.26 -14.24 -29.63
C SER A 551 -26.09 -13.57 -30.72
N SER A 552 -25.53 -13.40 -31.93
CA SER A 552 -26.24 -12.86 -33.10
C SER A 552 -27.43 -13.74 -33.51
N ARG A 553 -28.57 -13.62 -32.82
CA ARG A 553 -29.90 -14.04 -33.28
C ARG A 553 -30.99 -13.25 -32.54
N HIS A 554 -31.16 -11.96 -32.84
CA HIS A 554 -32.36 -11.23 -32.41
C HIS A 554 -33.18 -10.75 -33.62
N PRO A 555 -34.47 -11.15 -33.72
CA PRO A 555 -35.43 -10.58 -34.66
C PRO A 555 -35.71 -9.11 -34.33
N ALA A 556 -35.83 -8.29 -35.36
CA ALA A 556 -35.78 -6.83 -35.33
C ALA A 556 -37.04 -6.09 -34.78
N ASN A 557 -37.95 -6.74 -34.06
CA ASN A 557 -39.17 -6.06 -33.56
C ASN A 557 -39.63 -6.65 -32.22
N TRP A 558 -39.22 -6.03 -31.12
CA TRP A 558 -39.85 -6.22 -29.80
C TRP A 558 -40.19 -4.84 -29.25
N GLY A 559 -41.47 -4.60 -28.95
CA GLY A 559 -41.95 -3.36 -28.36
C GLY A 559 -41.28 -3.07 -27.01
N ASN A 560 -41.24 -1.79 -26.63
CA ASN A 560 -40.52 -1.32 -25.43
C ASN A 560 -41.09 -1.86 -24.11
N GLU A 561 -42.29 -2.44 -24.09
CA GLU A 561 -42.87 -3.02 -22.87
C GLU A 561 -42.59 -4.52 -22.76
N LEU A 562 -42.16 -4.93 -21.57
CA LEU A 562 -42.13 -6.33 -21.17
C LEU A 562 -43.56 -6.71 -20.78
N ASP A 563 -44.19 -7.58 -21.56
CA ASP A 563 -45.59 -7.98 -21.36
C ASP A 563 -45.73 -9.03 -20.24
N LEU A 564 -45.13 -8.74 -19.07
CA LEU A 564 -45.33 -9.53 -17.85
C LEU A 564 -46.33 -8.83 -16.95
N SER A 565 -47.37 -9.55 -16.55
CA SER A 565 -48.24 -9.11 -15.48
C SER A 565 -47.45 -8.95 -14.17
N ARG A 566 -47.93 -8.06 -13.30
CA ARG A 566 -47.39 -7.90 -11.93
C ARG A 566 -47.37 -9.21 -11.15
N TRP A 567 -48.36 -10.07 -11.39
CA TRP A 567 -48.44 -11.39 -10.79
C TRP A 567 -47.29 -12.30 -11.27
N GLN A 568 -47.02 -12.36 -12.58
CA GLN A 568 -45.92 -13.16 -13.12
C GLN A 568 -44.55 -12.68 -12.60
N SER A 569 -44.34 -11.37 -12.54
CA SER A 569 -43.13 -10.76 -11.99
C SER A 569 -42.90 -11.17 -10.52
N ALA A 570 -43.95 -11.06 -9.69
CA ALA A 570 -43.89 -11.47 -8.29
C ALA A 570 -43.64 -12.99 -8.12
N GLN A 571 -44.24 -13.82 -8.98
CA GLN A 571 -44.00 -15.26 -8.97
C GLN A 571 -42.54 -15.61 -9.33
N LEU A 572 -41.96 -14.97 -10.34
CA LEU A 572 -40.54 -15.17 -10.69
C LEU A 572 -39.60 -14.80 -9.54
N TRP A 573 -39.91 -13.73 -8.79
CA TRP A 573 -39.17 -13.37 -7.58
C TRP A 573 -39.27 -14.45 -6.49
N GLN A 574 -40.46 -15.00 -6.25
CA GLN A 574 -40.64 -16.10 -5.28
C GLN A 574 -39.91 -17.37 -5.72
N ILE A 575 -39.92 -17.68 -7.01
CA ILE A 575 -39.18 -18.82 -7.58
C ILE A 575 -37.68 -18.62 -7.41
N TYR A 576 -37.16 -17.42 -7.65
CA TYR A 576 -35.75 -17.11 -7.36
C TYR A 576 -35.40 -17.34 -5.89
N ARG A 577 -36.24 -16.85 -4.96
CA ARG A 577 -36.02 -17.01 -3.51
C ARG A 577 -36.02 -18.46 -3.05
N ASN A 578 -36.86 -19.29 -3.66
CA ASN A 578 -37.04 -20.68 -3.24
C ASN A 578 -36.04 -21.63 -3.93
N ASN A 579 -35.74 -21.38 -5.21
CA ASN A 579 -34.99 -22.34 -6.03
C ASN A 579 -33.55 -21.89 -6.32
N VAL A 580 -33.27 -20.58 -6.33
CA VAL A 580 -31.97 -20.03 -6.74
C VAL A 580 -31.15 -19.52 -5.56
N ASP A 581 -31.71 -18.62 -4.75
CA ASP A 581 -31.01 -17.99 -3.62
C ASP A 581 -30.43 -18.97 -2.58
N PRO A 582 -31.08 -20.11 -2.24
CA PRO A 582 -30.51 -21.08 -1.30
C PRO A 582 -29.26 -21.79 -1.84
N VAL A 583 -29.12 -21.86 -3.17
CA VAL A 583 -27.98 -22.51 -3.84
C VAL A 583 -26.91 -21.48 -4.21
N VAL A 584 -27.31 -20.26 -4.56
CA VAL A 584 -26.45 -19.18 -5.06
C VAL A 584 -26.72 -17.92 -4.25
N LYS A 585 -26.05 -17.81 -3.09
CA LYS A 585 -26.25 -16.72 -2.14
C LYS A 585 -25.46 -15.46 -2.54
N ILE A 586 -25.99 -14.70 -3.50
CA ILE A 586 -25.41 -13.43 -3.98
C ILE A 586 -26.14 -12.21 -3.38
N LEU A 587 -27.45 -12.35 -3.11
CA LEU A 587 -28.30 -11.24 -2.66
C LEU A 587 -28.54 -11.30 -1.15
N HIS A 588 -28.63 -10.12 -0.54
CA HIS A 588 -29.19 -9.97 0.80
C HIS A 588 -30.70 -9.68 0.67
N LEU A 589 -31.52 -10.72 0.74
CA LEU A 589 -32.97 -10.66 0.46
C LEU A 589 -33.69 -9.48 1.15
N PRO A 590 -33.50 -9.19 2.46
CA PRO A 590 -34.21 -8.09 3.12
C PRO A 590 -33.91 -6.72 2.53
N THR A 591 -32.71 -6.53 1.98
CA THR A 591 -32.31 -5.25 1.38
C THR A 591 -32.77 -5.15 -0.06
N VAL A 592 -32.76 -6.26 -0.81
CA VAL A 592 -33.05 -6.26 -2.25
C VAL A 592 -34.55 -6.36 -2.54
N GLU A 593 -35.34 -6.96 -1.65
CA GLU A 593 -36.78 -7.15 -1.84
C GLU A 593 -37.55 -5.84 -2.11
N PRO A 594 -37.33 -4.73 -1.36
CA PRO A 594 -37.98 -3.46 -1.68
C PRO A 594 -37.59 -2.91 -3.06
N LEU A 595 -36.33 -3.06 -3.46
CA LEU A 595 -35.85 -2.58 -4.77
C LEU A 595 -36.45 -3.40 -5.93
N VAL A 596 -36.59 -4.71 -5.74
CA VAL A 596 -37.23 -5.59 -6.73
C VAL A 596 -38.69 -5.18 -6.92
N TYR A 597 -39.43 -4.96 -5.84
CA TYR A 597 -40.83 -4.54 -5.92
C TYR A 597 -41.00 -3.12 -6.48
N SER A 598 -40.11 -2.16 -6.16
CA SER A 598 -40.15 -0.83 -6.76
C SER A 598 -39.90 -0.90 -8.27
N THR A 599 -38.90 -1.70 -8.68
CA THR A 599 -38.53 -1.84 -10.10
C THR A 599 -39.62 -2.53 -10.90
N MET A 600 -40.35 -3.48 -10.30
CA MET A 600 -41.55 -4.09 -10.90
C MET A 600 -42.67 -3.06 -11.16
N ASN A 601 -42.74 -1.99 -10.37
CA ASN A 601 -43.70 -0.90 -10.54
C ASN A 601 -43.19 0.20 -11.51
N GLY A 602 -42.04 -0.01 -12.16
CA GLY A 602 -41.43 0.96 -13.06
C GLY A 602 -40.53 2.00 -12.36
N GLU A 603 -40.35 1.90 -11.04
CA GLU A 603 -39.53 2.80 -10.24
C GLU A 603 -38.17 2.14 -9.92
N GLY A 604 -37.10 2.52 -10.62
CA GLY A 604 -35.76 2.00 -10.33
C GLY A 604 -34.70 2.48 -11.32
N SER A 605 -33.44 2.47 -10.89
CA SER A 605 -32.29 2.75 -11.76
C SER A 605 -32.06 1.62 -12.77
N ASP A 606 -31.24 1.89 -13.78
CA ASP A 606 -30.85 0.91 -14.80
C ASP A 606 -30.20 -0.33 -14.18
N ASP A 607 -29.41 -0.15 -13.13
CA ASP A 607 -28.84 -1.25 -12.35
C ASP A 607 -29.91 -2.13 -11.68
N CYS A 608 -30.99 -1.54 -11.19
CA CYS A 608 -32.10 -2.29 -10.59
C CYS A 608 -32.86 -3.08 -11.66
N ARG A 609 -33.03 -2.49 -12.85
CA ARG A 609 -33.62 -3.17 -14.01
C ARG A 609 -32.75 -4.34 -14.48
N ALA A 610 -31.43 -4.15 -14.54
CA ALA A 610 -30.50 -5.23 -14.85
C ALA A 610 -30.59 -6.37 -13.83
N LEU A 611 -30.63 -6.04 -12.54
CA LEU A 611 -30.80 -7.03 -11.47
C LEU A 611 -32.13 -7.80 -11.61
N LEU A 612 -33.21 -7.09 -11.92
CA LEU A 612 -34.53 -7.71 -12.11
C LEU A 612 -34.52 -8.72 -13.27
N PHE A 613 -33.94 -8.37 -14.42
CA PHE A 613 -33.83 -9.29 -15.56
C PHE A 613 -32.92 -10.49 -15.26
N ALA A 614 -31.82 -10.29 -14.53
CA ALA A 614 -30.98 -11.39 -14.09
C ALA A 614 -31.72 -12.36 -13.14
N ILE A 615 -32.54 -11.82 -12.22
CA ILE A 615 -33.41 -12.62 -11.33
C ILE A 615 -34.44 -13.42 -12.15
N TYR A 616 -35.10 -12.80 -13.13
CA TYR A 616 -36.07 -13.49 -13.98
C TYR A 616 -35.44 -14.60 -14.80
N PHE A 617 -34.28 -14.31 -15.42
CA PHE A 617 -33.51 -15.31 -16.14
C PHE A 617 -33.17 -16.50 -15.24
N ALA A 618 -32.60 -16.24 -14.06
CA ALA A 618 -32.24 -17.29 -13.10
C ALA A 618 -33.45 -18.09 -12.62
N ALA A 619 -34.59 -17.44 -12.33
CA ALA A 619 -35.82 -18.12 -11.94
C ALA A 619 -36.30 -19.08 -13.02
N VAL A 620 -36.37 -18.65 -14.28
CA VAL A 620 -36.80 -19.50 -15.42
C VAL A 620 -35.81 -20.64 -15.70
N THR A 621 -34.51 -20.43 -15.49
CA THR A 621 -33.54 -21.53 -15.59
C THR A 621 -33.79 -22.62 -14.55
N SER A 622 -34.37 -22.28 -13.39
CA SER A 622 -34.68 -23.23 -12.32
C SER A 622 -35.98 -24.02 -12.51
N LEU A 623 -36.82 -23.65 -13.49
CA LEU A 623 -38.10 -24.30 -13.77
C LEU A 623 -38.00 -25.39 -14.85
N ALA A 624 -38.89 -26.38 -14.79
CA ALA A 624 -39.13 -27.30 -15.89
C ALA A 624 -39.81 -26.58 -17.07
N GLU A 625 -39.71 -27.14 -18.29
CA GLU A 625 -40.26 -26.52 -19.50
C GLU A 625 -41.77 -26.26 -19.42
N VAL A 626 -42.52 -27.22 -18.85
CA VAL A 626 -43.98 -27.13 -18.70
C VAL A 626 -44.37 -26.03 -17.70
N ASP A 627 -43.67 -25.95 -16.56
CA ASP A 627 -43.98 -24.96 -15.52
C ASP A 627 -43.66 -23.53 -15.98
N ALA A 628 -42.54 -23.36 -16.70
CA ALA A 628 -42.18 -22.08 -17.30
C ALA A 628 -43.22 -21.64 -18.35
N ALA A 629 -43.69 -22.57 -19.18
CA ALA A 629 -44.72 -22.31 -20.19
C ALA A 629 -46.06 -21.91 -19.57
N ASN A 630 -46.48 -22.61 -18.51
CA ASN A 630 -47.71 -22.30 -17.78
C ASN A 630 -47.64 -20.94 -17.08
N LEU A 631 -46.49 -20.60 -16.49
CA LEU A 631 -46.32 -19.32 -15.79
C LEU A 631 -46.25 -18.13 -16.75
N LEU A 632 -45.51 -18.25 -17.85
CA LEU A 632 -45.20 -17.13 -18.74
C LEU A 632 -46.11 -17.04 -19.96
N GLY A 633 -46.89 -18.09 -20.27
CA GLY A 633 -47.73 -18.16 -21.46
C GLY A 633 -46.95 -18.32 -22.77
N ARG A 634 -45.65 -18.62 -22.68
CA ARG A 634 -44.70 -18.75 -23.81
C ARG A 634 -43.65 -19.80 -23.48
N ASP A 635 -43.01 -20.34 -24.52
CA ASP A 635 -42.00 -21.38 -24.32
C ASP A 635 -40.79 -20.88 -23.49
N ARG A 636 -40.20 -21.81 -22.73
CA ARG A 636 -39.07 -21.51 -21.83
C ARG A 636 -37.88 -20.92 -22.57
N ARG A 637 -37.61 -21.38 -23.80
CA ARG A 637 -36.44 -20.96 -24.57
C ARG A 637 -36.58 -19.52 -25.06
N SER A 638 -37.73 -19.15 -25.60
CA SER A 638 -38.04 -17.78 -26.01
C SER A 638 -38.03 -16.81 -24.83
N SER A 639 -38.52 -17.26 -23.67
CA SER A 639 -38.49 -16.46 -22.43
C SER A 639 -37.06 -16.18 -21.96
N LEU A 640 -36.20 -17.20 -21.96
CA LEU A 640 -34.80 -17.04 -21.59
C LEU A 640 -34.05 -16.11 -22.56
N LEU A 641 -34.30 -16.23 -23.87
CA LEU A 641 -33.71 -15.35 -24.87
C LEU A 641 -34.17 -13.89 -24.72
N ASP A 642 -35.42 -13.66 -24.37
CA ASP A 642 -35.97 -12.31 -24.12
C ASP A 642 -35.35 -11.68 -22.86
N PHE A 643 -35.31 -12.41 -21.74
CA PHE A 643 -34.67 -11.90 -20.51
C PHE A 643 -33.17 -11.67 -20.67
N GLN A 644 -32.49 -12.55 -21.42
CA GLN A 644 -31.10 -12.36 -21.80
C GLN A 644 -30.93 -11.06 -22.59
N ALA A 645 -31.66 -10.88 -23.70
CA ALA A 645 -31.54 -9.70 -24.54
C ALA A 645 -31.75 -8.39 -23.77
N ARG A 646 -32.73 -8.39 -22.85
CA ARG A 646 -33.07 -7.21 -22.05
C ARG A 646 -32.05 -6.95 -20.95
N PHE A 647 -31.57 -7.99 -20.27
CA PHE A 647 -30.46 -7.87 -19.34
C PHE A 647 -29.25 -7.24 -20.04
N GLU A 648 -28.89 -7.76 -21.21
CA GLU A 648 -27.76 -7.28 -21.98
C GLU A 648 -27.96 -5.83 -22.40
N LYS A 649 -29.10 -5.47 -23.00
CA LYS A 649 -29.41 -4.09 -23.38
C LYS A 649 -29.25 -3.12 -22.20
N VAL A 650 -29.83 -3.44 -21.05
CA VAL A 650 -29.76 -2.56 -19.87
C VAL A 650 -28.34 -2.42 -19.34
N MET A 651 -27.54 -3.50 -19.36
CA MET A 651 -26.13 -3.44 -18.93
C MET A 651 -25.28 -2.58 -19.87
N VAL A 652 -25.65 -2.49 -21.15
CA VAL A 652 -24.99 -1.61 -22.14
C VAL A 652 -25.42 -0.17 -21.93
N ASP A 653 -26.72 0.08 -21.83
CA ASP A 653 -27.28 1.42 -21.65
C ASP A 653 -26.77 2.05 -20.32
N ALA A 654 -26.53 1.23 -19.29
CA ALA A 654 -25.96 1.65 -18.00
C ALA A 654 -24.43 1.87 -18.00
N ALA A 655 -23.74 1.74 -19.15
CA ALA A 655 -22.28 1.83 -19.25
C ALA A 655 -21.52 0.98 -18.19
N PHE A 656 -22.04 -0.20 -17.87
CA PHE A 656 -21.59 -1.02 -16.73
C PHE A 656 -20.06 -1.29 -16.72
N LEU A 657 -19.45 -1.47 -17.90
CA LEU A 657 -18.02 -1.78 -18.01
C LEU A 657 -17.12 -0.62 -17.54
N ASP A 658 -17.63 0.61 -17.60
CA ASP A 658 -16.89 1.82 -17.25
C ASP A 658 -17.15 2.23 -15.78
N ALA A 659 -18.37 2.05 -15.28
CA ALA A 659 -18.76 2.42 -13.92
C ALA A 659 -19.66 1.36 -13.24
N PRO A 660 -19.12 0.19 -12.84
CA PRO A 660 -19.92 -0.88 -12.25
C PRO A 660 -20.42 -0.51 -10.85
N SER A 661 -21.72 -0.67 -10.60
CA SER A 661 -22.30 -0.56 -9.26
C SER A 661 -22.39 -1.93 -8.60
N MET A 662 -22.62 -1.97 -7.27
CA MET A 662 -22.81 -3.23 -6.56
C MET A 662 -24.00 -4.03 -7.12
N LEU A 663 -25.08 -3.35 -7.49
CA LEU A 663 -26.29 -3.98 -8.04
C LEU A 663 -26.04 -4.58 -9.43
N SER A 664 -25.34 -3.88 -10.32
CA SER A 664 -25.00 -4.42 -11.64
C SER A 664 -23.95 -5.54 -11.58
N LEU A 665 -23.03 -5.51 -10.60
CA LEU A 665 -22.14 -6.65 -10.32
C LEU A 665 -22.91 -7.88 -9.82
N GLN A 666 -23.87 -7.69 -8.90
CA GLN A 666 -24.73 -8.78 -8.42
C GLN A 666 -25.60 -9.35 -9.55
N ALA A 667 -26.17 -8.48 -10.38
CA ALA A 667 -26.94 -8.88 -11.55
C ALA A 667 -26.12 -9.74 -12.53
N LEU A 668 -24.92 -9.27 -12.88
CA LEU A 668 -24.00 -10.02 -13.75
C LEU A 668 -23.58 -11.36 -13.13
N ALA A 669 -23.29 -11.39 -11.83
CA ALA A 669 -22.91 -12.62 -11.15
C ALA A 669 -24.04 -13.65 -11.18
N ILE A 670 -25.29 -13.24 -10.94
CA ILE A 670 -26.47 -14.12 -11.03
C ILE A 670 -26.64 -14.64 -12.47
N TYR A 671 -26.51 -13.77 -13.46
CA TYR A 671 -26.65 -14.12 -14.87
C TYR A 671 -25.59 -15.14 -15.32
N ILE A 672 -24.31 -14.91 -15.01
CA ILE A 672 -23.19 -15.79 -15.38
C ILE A 672 -23.31 -17.17 -14.71
N VAL A 673 -23.71 -17.23 -13.44
CA VAL A 673 -23.85 -18.51 -12.73
C VAL A 673 -24.94 -19.40 -13.36
N ARG A 674 -25.91 -18.80 -14.06
CA ARG A 674 -27.05 -19.52 -14.66
C ARG A 674 -27.02 -19.57 -16.19
N LEU A 675 -26.00 -18.99 -16.83
CA LEU A 675 -25.74 -19.19 -18.25
C LEU A 675 -25.43 -20.68 -18.51
N PRO A 676 -26.18 -21.36 -19.40
CA PRO A 676 -25.82 -22.70 -19.81
C PRO A 676 -24.46 -22.63 -20.51
N PHE A 677 -23.40 -23.13 -19.88
CA PHE A 677 -22.14 -23.34 -20.60
C PHE A 677 -22.43 -24.26 -21.79
N PRO A 678 -22.12 -23.88 -23.04
CA PRO A 678 -21.88 -24.88 -24.06
C PRO A 678 -20.66 -25.66 -23.58
N ILE A 679 -20.88 -26.87 -23.07
CA ILE A 679 -19.82 -27.84 -22.82
C ILE A 679 -19.16 -28.06 -24.18
N THR A 680 -18.05 -27.40 -24.41
CA THR A 680 -17.19 -27.60 -25.56
C THR A 680 -16.71 -29.05 -25.57
N GLY A 681 -17.15 -29.82 -26.57
CA GLY A 681 -16.39 -30.90 -27.20
C GLY A 681 -15.90 -32.06 -26.30
N ARG A 682 -16.75 -33.07 -26.15
CA ARG A 682 -16.32 -34.47 -26.32
C ARG A 682 -17.29 -35.16 -27.28
N PRO A 683 -16.83 -35.76 -28.39
CA PRO A 683 -17.69 -36.62 -29.18
C PRO A 683 -17.77 -38.01 -28.52
N ASN A 684 -19.01 -38.49 -28.45
CA ASN A 684 -19.51 -39.77 -27.91
C ASN A 684 -19.47 -39.97 -26.39
#